data_AF-A0A7V8D0H7-F1
#
_entry.id   AF-A0A7V8D0H7-F1
#
_cell.length_a   1.000
_cell.length_b   1.000
_cell.length_c   1.000
_cell.angle_alpha   90.00
_cell.angle_beta   90.00
_cell.angle_gamma   90.00
#
_symmetry.space_group_name_H-M   'P 1'
#
loop_
_entity.id
_entity.type
_entity.pdbx_description
1 polymer ?
#
loop_
_entity_poly.entity_id
_entity_poly.type
_entity_poly.pdbx_seq_one_letter_code
_entity_poly.pdbx_strand_id
1 'polypeptide(L)'
;MRRALLLSVLAAALLIAPAPHAAAQAKVQRGSVHFSSVVEWQGGLAEGIQITNNDNGEIRLADGKIEGTYTSGLTKTDFPANALGAVWQASVPAEAELRLEARGGPTPETLGDWQQLPTSDARSQSADGAFATESLIALPEESQYLQVRASFKAKALNASPVVQELELSYLNGNSGPTLSPALTRVAAPFGPATLTPAPQIIPRADWSGAAASPQISRQAPHGIIIHQIGSTAAVTNTLSFLRAVASYQAEVLGWGDLSYHFVVGPDGDILQGQAGGPTASIPRFAGGDDAIHIALVGGGAASEAQQRALASLIAWLGEAFEIAPLGQHSVANGSGTSARANVAAHSEAVPGVADPSAALAGQIASLRQAADTATVRSRWYFAEGNTFNYQERLSVLNTSASTASVRFRLLRQPGPAEERTVTLQGNGRYDLQINSIFSDTTDVPAIVEANQPIIAERFMDFQTDITTSPGVQMLQRVWYFAEGSTDGSFKTYLALFNPQATQVSATLTYMKGDGTTAEQKVEIPPMQRSVVAVDSVLPGVGFGTRVIASQPIVAERTMIFGPGSTTNSGGVHTAPGVAQLAQRWYFAEGTTQPPFTMAVLVLNPNAQPANVAVTFSNADGVSLTRRYAVPPTSRLAINVNEFVPQLGVATVIESDRPVAAERAMYWRDTSVGTVTPGTTTTSYTWRFADGRTSDGFQEYLLFNNPSKNQARVTVDFVLADGSTAQQGVVMPGSSRYTMAVHQLYPGQRAISATVRATQPIIAERSLFPSAPTDAGNRGGASTFGVPER
;
A
#
# COMPACT_ATOMS: atom_id res chain seq x y z
N MET A 1 -28.97 0.24 50.58
CA MET A 1 -28.05 1.18 51.28
C MET A 1 -26.62 0.78 50.97
N ARG A 2 -25.78 1.78 50.67
CA ARG A 2 -24.30 1.74 50.48
C ARG A 2 -23.76 1.17 49.16
N ARG A 3 -23.87 2.00 48.12
CA ARG A 3 -22.76 2.30 47.19
C ARG A 3 -21.83 3.30 47.90
N ALA A 4 -20.53 3.04 48.00
CA ALA A 4 -19.44 4.03 48.04
C ALA A 4 -18.08 3.37 48.34
N LEU A 5 -17.01 3.96 47.76
CA LEU A 5 -15.58 3.69 47.91
C LEU A 5 -14.96 2.55 47.10
N LEU A 6 -14.45 2.88 45.91
CA LEU A 6 -13.02 2.86 45.60
C LEU A 6 -12.80 3.48 44.21
N LEU A 7 -12.54 4.79 44.20
CA LEU A 7 -12.27 5.58 43.00
C LEU A 7 -11.17 6.58 43.37
N SER A 8 -9.92 6.12 43.34
CA SER A 8 -8.74 6.99 43.40
C SER A 8 -7.48 6.21 43.05
N VAL A 9 -6.66 6.82 42.18
CA VAL A 9 -5.33 6.43 41.68
C VAL A 9 -5.32 5.63 40.37
N LEU A 10 -5.74 6.29 39.29
CA LEU A 10 -5.20 6.07 37.94
C LEU A 10 -4.97 7.42 37.24
N ALA A 11 -4.01 8.17 37.77
CA ALA A 11 -3.33 9.31 37.14
C ALA A 11 -1.88 9.21 37.62
N ALA A 12 -0.82 9.24 36.82
CA ALA A 12 -0.65 9.69 35.46
C ALA A 12 0.50 8.91 34.81
N ALA A 13 0.26 8.43 33.59
CA ALA A 13 1.29 8.23 32.58
C ALA A 13 0.63 8.41 31.21
N LEU A 14 -0.13 9.51 31.04
CA LEU A 14 -0.29 10.05 29.70
C LEU A 14 1.07 10.63 29.34
N LEU A 15 1.75 9.98 28.40
CA LEU A 15 2.72 10.67 27.56
C LEU A 15 1.98 11.90 27.01
N ILE A 16 2.32 13.07 27.54
CA ILE A 16 1.90 14.34 26.98
C ILE A 16 2.59 14.37 25.62
N ALA A 17 1.86 13.95 24.57
CA ALA A 17 2.26 14.30 23.22
C ALA A 17 2.38 15.84 23.22
N PRO A 18 3.50 16.41 22.73
CA PRO A 18 3.60 17.85 22.63
C PRO A 18 2.38 18.35 21.86
N ALA A 19 1.70 19.36 22.40
CA ALA A 19 0.59 19.99 21.70
C ALA A 19 1.06 20.36 20.28
N PRO A 20 0.26 20.07 19.23
CA PRO A 20 0.66 20.39 17.87
C PRO A 20 0.96 21.89 17.82
N HIS A 21 2.22 22.21 17.50
CA HIS A 21 2.63 23.59 17.30
C HIS A 21 2.03 24.06 15.98
N ALA A 22 0.82 24.61 16.02
CA ALA A 22 0.29 25.33 14.87
C ALA A 22 1.15 26.57 14.66
N ALA A 23 1.66 26.78 13.44
CA ALA A 23 2.30 28.04 13.11
C ALA A 23 1.27 29.17 13.32
N ALA A 24 1.72 30.31 13.86
CA ALA A 24 0.88 31.51 13.86
C ALA A 24 0.48 31.84 12.42
N GLN A 25 -0.76 32.29 12.20
CA GLN A 25 -1.25 32.60 10.87
C GLN A 25 -0.32 33.63 10.22
N ALA A 26 0.37 33.20 9.17
CA ALA A 26 1.33 34.01 8.45
C ALA A 26 0.60 35.11 7.68
N LYS A 27 0.85 36.37 8.03
CA LYS A 27 0.23 37.51 7.35
C LYS A 27 0.84 37.68 5.95
N VAL A 28 0.02 37.52 4.92
CA VAL A 28 0.38 37.84 3.54
C VAL A 28 0.08 39.32 3.30
N GLN A 29 1.05 40.08 2.78
CA GLN A 29 0.80 41.45 2.34
C GLN A 29 0.23 41.41 0.93
N ARG A 30 -0.73 42.29 0.63
CA ARG A 30 -1.38 42.39 -0.67
C ARG A 30 -1.57 43.85 -1.05
N GLY A 31 -1.29 44.17 -2.31
CA GLY A 31 -1.67 45.42 -2.95
C GLY A 31 -2.15 45.14 -4.37
N SER A 32 -2.72 46.14 -5.03
CA SER A 32 -3.22 46.04 -6.39
C SER A 32 -2.79 47.22 -7.26
N VAL A 33 -2.79 46.99 -8.58
CA VAL A 33 -2.62 48.01 -9.62
C VAL A 33 -3.78 47.84 -10.59
N HIS A 34 -4.53 48.91 -10.85
CA HIS A 34 -5.71 48.86 -11.72
C HIS A 34 -5.47 49.67 -13.00
N PHE A 35 -5.89 49.11 -14.12
CA PHE A 35 -5.96 49.76 -15.42
C PHE A 35 -7.40 49.65 -15.94
N SER A 36 -8.12 50.77 -15.96
CA SER A 36 -9.54 50.85 -16.34
C SER A 36 -9.92 52.17 -17.00
N SER A 37 -9.03 53.17 -16.98
CA SER A 37 -9.29 54.50 -17.51
C SER A 37 -8.32 54.89 -18.61
N VAL A 38 -8.75 55.80 -19.50
CA VAL A 38 -7.90 56.35 -20.57
C VAL A 38 -6.58 56.89 -20.02
N VAL A 39 -6.59 57.55 -18.86
CA VAL A 39 -5.40 58.13 -18.22
C VAL A 39 -4.41 57.04 -17.80
N GLU A 40 -4.91 55.95 -17.21
CA GLU A 40 -4.08 54.82 -16.79
C GLU A 40 -3.47 54.10 -18.00
N TRP A 41 -4.24 53.89 -19.06
CA TRP A 41 -3.76 53.28 -20.30
C TRP A 41 -2.76 54.18 -21.06
N GLN A 42 -2.94 55.51 -21.04
CA GLN A 42 -2.01 56.45 -21.67
C GLN A 42 -0.65 56.55 -20.98
N GLY A 43 -0.53 56.03 -19.75
CA GLY A 43 0.74 55.91 -19.04
C GLY A 43 1.69 54.84 -19.60
N GLY A 44 1.22 53.99 -20.54
CA GLY A 44 2.01 52.96 -21.20
C GLY A 44 2.42 53.29 -22.63
N LEU A 45 3.20 52.38 -23.22
CA LEU A 45 3.59 52.39 -24.63
C LEU A 45 2.63 51.50 -25.44
N ALA A 46 1.92 52.10 -26.39
CA ALA A 46 0.99 51.43 -27.28
C ALA A 46 1.56 51.35 -28.72
N GLU A 47 1.93 50.14 -29.17
CA GLU A 47 2.44 49.88 -30.52
C GLU A 47 1.40 49.10 -31.32
N GLY A 48 0.78 49.73 -32.34
CA GLY A 48 -0.31 49.11 -33.10
C GLY A 48 -1.61 48.91 -32.29
N ILE A 49 -1.70 49.54 -31.12
CA ILE A 49 -2.86 49.54 -30.21
C ILE A 49 -3.46 50.95 -30.19
N GLN A 50 -4.78 51.02 -30.15
CA GLN A 50 -5.53 52.25 -29.88
C GLN A 50 -6.13 52.20 -28.46
N ILE A 51 -6.04 53.32 -27.76
CA ILE A 51 -6.70 53.55 -26.47
C ILE A 51 -7.98 54.35 -26.76
N THR A 52 -9.13 53.82 -26.39
CA THR A 52 -10.43 54.47 -26.63
C THR A 52 -11.10 54.83 -25.31
N ASN A 53 -12.03 55.79 -25.35
CA ASN A 53 -12.78 56.27 -24.19
C ASN A 53 -14.13 55.55 -23.98
N ASN A 54 -14.32 54.38 -24.62
CA ASN A 54 -15.46 53.53 -24.35
C ASN A 54 -15.36 52.96 -22.93
N ASP A 55 -16.47 52.95 -22.19
CA ASP A 55 -16.57 52.41 -20.83
C ASP A 55 -15.40 52.83 -19.90
N ASN A 56 -15.14 54.14 -19.85
CA ASN A 56 -14.09 54.78 -19.03
C ASN A 56 -12.64 54.60 -19.52
N GLY A 57 -12.36 53.56 -20.32
CA GLY A 57 -11.10 53.40 -21.05
C GLY A 57 -10.77 51.95 -21.40
N GLU A 58 -10.51 51.66 -22.68
CA GLU A 58 -10.13 50.31 -23.13
C GLU A 58 -9.00 50.33 -24.17
N ILE A 59 -8.30 49.20 -24.30
CA ILE A 59 -7.27 48.97 -25.30
C ILE A 59 -7.69 47.90 -26.32
N ARG A 60 -7.40 48.16 -27.60
CA ARG A 60 -7.67 47.25 -28.73
C ARG A 60 -6.70 47.50 -29.88
N LEU A 61 -6.63 46.62 -30.89
CA LEU A 61 -5.86 46.85 -32.12
C LEU A 61 -6.31 48.14 -32.81
N ALA A 62 -5.34 48.94 -33.26
CA ALA A 62 -5.60 50.13 -34.05
C ALA A 62 -6.16 49.77 -35.44
N ASP A 63 -6.90 50.69 -36.04
CA ASP A 63 -7.52 50.48 -37.36
C ASP A 63 -6.48 50.02 -38.41
N GLY A 64 -6.82 48.96 -39.13
CA GLY A 64 -5.93 48.36 -40.13
C GLY A 64 -4.81 47.48 -39.59
N LYS A 65 -4.73 47.23 -38.27
CA LYS A 65 -3.74 46.32 -37.65
C LYS A 65 -4.34 44.96 -37.34
N ILE A 66 -3.50 43.93 -37.43
CA ILE A 66 -3.81 42.55 -37.03
C ILE A 66 -2.91 42.06 -35.89
N GLU A 67 -1.90 42.84 -35.52
CA GLU A 67 -1.00 42.59 -34.40
C GLU A 67 -0.69 43.92 -33.71
N GLY A 68 -0.52 43.89 -32.39
CA GLY A 68 -0.21 45.07 -31.59
C GLY A 68 0.22 44.69 -30.18
N THR A 69 0.97 45.56 -29.52
CA THR A 69 1.44 45.35 -28.15
C THR A 69 1.24 46.61 -27.31
N TYR A 70 0.68 46.44 -26.13
CA TYR A 70 0.63 47.45 -25.09
C TYR A 70 1.59 47.07 -23.96
N THR A 71 2.47 47.98 -23.56
CA THR A 71 3.37 47.79 -22.41
C THR A 71 3.13 48.89 -21.40
N SER A 72 2.76 48.56 -20.16
CA SER A 72 2.48 49.57 -19.12
C SER A 72 3.73 50.37 -18.76
N GLY A 73 3.52 51.55 -18.18
CA GLY A 73 4.55 52.21 -17.38
C GLY A 73 4.98 51.34 -16.18
N LEU A 74 6.10 51.70 -15.56
CA LEU A 74 6.56 51.03 -14.34
C LEU A 74 5.74 51.47 -13.14
N THR A 75 5.23 50.50 -12.39
CA THR A 75 4.48 50.76 -11.16
C THR A 75 5.32 50.35 -9.95
N LYS A 76 5.54 51.28 -9.02
CA LYS A 76 6.20 50.99 -7.74
C LYS A 76 5.18 50.37 -6.77
N THR A 77 5.53 49.24 -6.17
CA THR A 77 4.67 48.56 -5.18
C THR A 77 4.84 49.15 -3.79
N ASP A 78 3.81 49.00 -2.94
CA ASP A 78 3.84 49.49 -1.55
C ASP A 78 4.83 48.71 -0.67
N PHE A 79 5.14 47.47 -1.05
CA PHE A 79 6.08 46.57 -0.40
C PHE A 79 6.72 45.66 -1.45
N PRO A 80 7.91 45.07 -1.18
CA PRO A 80 8.53 44.13 -2.11
C PRO A 80 7.64 42.89 -2.28
N ALA A 81 7.17 42.62 -3.49
CA ALA A 81 6.32 41.49 -3.83
C ALA A 81 7.18 40.27 -4.23
N ASN A 82 6.64 39.07 -4.00
CA ASN A 82 7.24 37.82 -4.47
C ASN A 82 6.30 36.99 -5.36
N ALA A 83 5.05 37.43 -5.53
CA ALA A 83 4.09 36.80 -6.42
C ALA A 83 3.13 37.82 -7.02
N LEU A 84 2.61 37.51 -8.21
CA LEU A 84 1.68 38.36 -8.96
C LEU A 84 0.57 37.52 -9.60
N GLY A 85 -0.66 38.00 -9.48
CA GLY A 85 -1.83 37.45 -10.18
C GLY A 85 -2.59 38.57 -10.88
N ALA A 86 -3.56 38.22 -11.73
CA ALA A 86 -4.35 39.20 -12.45
C ALA A 86 -5.82 38.79 -12.59
N VAL A 87 -6.70 39.79 -12.57
CA VAL A 87 -8.12 39.68 -12.95
C VAL A 87 -8.35 40.70 -14.07
N TRP A 88 -9.00 40.30 -15.16
CA TRP A 88 -9.23 41.22 -16.28
C TRP A 88 -10.57 40.99 -16.97
N GLN A 89 -11.15 42.09 -17.47
CA GLN A 89 -12.30 42.07 -18.36
C GLN A 89 -11.80 42.25 -19.79
N ALA A 90 -12.13 41.28 -20.64
CA ALA A 90 -11.79 41.33 -22.05
C ALA A 90 -12.83 40.63 -22.91
N SER A 91 -12.94 41.08 -24.15
CA SER A 91 -13.61 40.36 -25.23
C SER A 91 -12.55 39.87 -26.22
N VAL A 92 -12.47 38.55 -26.44
CA VAL A 92 -11.51 37.95 -27.38
C VAL A 92 -12.30 37.20 -28.46
N PRO A 93 -12.35 37.73 -29.70
CA PRO A 93 -12.99 37.03 -30.83
C PRO A 93 -12.37 35.65 -31.08
N ALA A 94 -13.14 34.71 -31.63
CA ALA A 94 -12.69 33.32 -31.84
C ALA A 94 -11.45 33.17 -32.75
N GLU A 95 -11.18 34.15 -33.61
CA GLU A 95 -10.02 34.18 -34.50
C GLU A 95 -8.91 35.14 -34.03
N ALA A 96 -8.91 35.49 -32.73
CA ALA A 96 -7.97 36.39 -32.12
C ALA A 96 -7.34 35.78 -30.87
N GLU A 97 -6.16 36.29 -30.51
CA GLU A 97 -5.38 35.87 -29.36
C GLU A 97 -5.00 37.11 -28.54
N LEU A 98 -5.17 36.98 -27.21
CA LEU A 98 -4.70 37.94 -26.23
C LEU A 98 -3.71 37.23 -25.31
N ARG A 99 -2.49 37.73 -25.23
CA ARG A 99 -1.45 37.21 -24.34
C ARG A 99 -1.07 38.29 -23.34
N LEU A 100 -1.23 38.00 -22.05
CA LEU A 100 -0.79 38.86 -20.97
C LEU A 100 0.51 38.32 -20.38
N GLU A 101 1.49 39.20 -20.22
CA GLU A 101 2.78 38.91 -19.59
C GLU A 101 3.07 39.97 -18.54
N ALA A 102 3.75 39.60 -17.46
CA ALA A 102 4.19 40.53 -16.45
C ALA A 102 5.63 40.23 -16.03
N ARG A 103 6.28 41.23 -15.45
CA ARG A 103 7.61 41.10 -14.84
C ARG A 103 7.73 42.02 -13.63
N GLY A 104 8.65 41.68 -12.75
CA GLY A 104 9.00 42.50 -11.60
C GLY A 104 10.50 42.54 -11.38
N GLY A 105 10.95 43.50 -10.58
CA GLY A 105 12.35 43.60 -10.15
C GLY A 105 12.53 44.60 -9.02
N PRO A 106 13.69 44.56 -8.33
CA PRO A 106 13.95 45.44 -7.19
C PRO A 106 14.12 46.91 -7.59
N THR A 107 14.61 47.19 -8.81
CA THR A 107 14.73 48.57 -9.35
C THR A 107 14.17 48.68 -10.77
N PRO A 108 13.88 49.90 -11.26
CA PRO A 108 13.44 50.13 -12.64
C PRO A 108 14.38 49.58 -13.72
N GLU A 109 15.68 49.50 -13.42
CA GLU A 109 16.74 49.06 -14.34
C GLU A 109 17.02 47.55 -14.26
N THR A 110 16.51 46.87 -13.24
CA THR A 110 16.82 45.46 -12.91
C THR A 110 15.58 44.59 -12.89
N LEU A 111 14.73 44.73 -13.91
CA LEU A 111 13.54 43.88 -14.08
C LEU A 111 13.92 42.48 -14.52
N GLY A 112 13.22 41.48 -13.99
CA GLY A 112 13.31 40.10 -14.46
C GLY A 112 12.72 39.90 -15.87
N ASP A 113 12.75 38.66 -16.32
CA ASP A 113 12.19 38.27 -17.61
C ASP A 113 10.66 38.43 -17.65
N TRP A 114 10.14 38.63 -18.86
CA TRP A 114 8.70 38.62 -19.11
C TRP A 114 8.14 37.22 -18.89
N GLN A 115 7.17 37.11 -17.99
CA GLN A 115 6.50 35.87 -17.63
C GLN A 115 5.05 35.92 -18.07
N GLN A 116 4.57 34.89 -18.75
CA GLN A 116 3.17 34.82 -19.15
C GLN A 116 2.27 34.64 -17.93
N LEU A 117 1.25 35.49 -17.82
CA LEU A 117 0.20 35.29 -16.82
C LEU A 117 -0.63 34.07 -17.26
N PRO A 118 -0.76 33.04 -16.41
CA PRO A 118 -1.42 31.80 -16.79
C PRO A 118 -2.91 32.07 -17.03
N THR A 119 -3.35 31.79 -18.25
CA THR A 119 -4.75 31.83 -18.64
C THR A 119 -5.34 30.42 -18.48
N SER A 120 -6.30 30.25 -17.57
CA SER A 120 -7.06 29.00 -17.43
C SER A 120 -8.57 29.26 -17.44
N ASP A 121 -9.36 28.25 -17.08
CA ASP A 121 -10.81 28.33 -16.91
C ASP A 121 -11.22 29.04 -15.60
N ALA A 122 -10.27 29.45 -14.76
CA ALA A 122 -10.55 30.18 -13.53
C ALA A 122 -11.33 31.47 -13.75
N ARG A 123 -12.33 31.69 -12.90
CA ARG A 123 -13.16 32.89 -12.84
C ARG A 123 -13.14 33.49 -11.44
N SER A 124 -13.12 34.82 -11.38
CA SER A 124 -13.38 35.53 -10.14
C SER A 124 -14.83 35.29 -9.71
N GLN A 125 -15.07 35.00 -8.44
CA GLN A 125 -16.43 34.87 -7.91
C GLN A 125 -17.10 36.24 -7.70
N SER A 126 -16.30 37.29 -7.54
CA SER A 126 -16.76 38.66 -7.26
C SER A 126 -16.93 39.52 -8.51
N ALA A 127 -16.39 39.10 -9.66
CA ALA A 127 -16.50 39.82 -10.94
C ALA A 127 -17.08 38.88 -12.01
N ASP A 128 -18.38 39.02 -12.29
CA ASP A 128 -19.12 38.16 -13.22
C ASP A 128 -18.51 38.23 -14.64
N GLY A 129 -18.15 37.07 -15.20
CA GLY A 129 -17.53 36.95 -16.53
C GLY A 129 -16.06 37.34 -16.64
N ALA A 130 -15.43 37.92 -15.61
CA ALA A 130 -14.02 38.31 -15.66
C ALA A 130 -13.08 37.09 -15.78
N PHE A 131 -12.01 37.25 -16.55
CA PHE A 131 -10.91 36.28 -16.57
C PHE A 131 -10.04 36.48 -15.33
N ALA A 132 -9.43 35.40 -14.85
CA ALA A 132 -8.50 35.45 -13.75
C ALA A 132 -7.33 34.48 -13.97
N THR A 133 -6.19 34.78 -13.38
CA THR A 133 -5.09 33.81 -13.27
C THR A 133 -5.43 32.82 -12.16
N GLU A 134 -5.52 31.52 -12.46
CA GLU A 134 -5.74 30.48 -11.44
C GLU A 134 -4.58 30.35 -10.45
N SER A 135 -3.36 30.50 -10.97
CA SER A 135 -2.11 30.49 -10.23
C SER A 135 -1.38 31.82 -10.40
N LEU A 136 -0.57 32.16 -9.41
CA LEU A 136 0.33 33.30 -9.47
C LEU A 136 1.57 32.98 -10.33
N ILE A 137 2.19 34.02 -10.88
CA ILE A 137 3.59 33.95 -11.31
C ILE A 137 4.50 34.28 -10.12
N ALA A 138 5.66 33.65 -10.06
CA ALA A 138 6.68 33.99 -9.07
C ALA A 138 7.50 35.19 -9.55
N LEU A 139 7.64 36.21 -8.71
CA LEU A 139 8.46 37.37 -9.01
C LEU A 139 9.88 37.15 -8.45
N PRO A 140 10.91 37.79 -9.03
CA PRO A 140 12.22 37.88 -8.40
C PRO A 140 12.12 38.38 -6.96
N GLU A 141 13.02 37.94 -6.09
CA GLU A 141 13.06 38.42 -4.71
C GLU A 141 13.16 39.94 -4.65
N GLU A 142 12.50 40.52 -3.65
CA GLU A 142 12.47 41.96 -3.41
C GLU A 142 11.86 42.80 -4.57
N SER A 143 11.04 42.21 -5.45
CA SER A 143 10.42 42.95 -6.56
C SER A 143 9.59 44.13 -6.08
N GLN A 144 10.07 45.35 -6.33
CA GLN A 144 9.47 46.61 -5.89
C GLN A 144 8.89 47.43 -7.05
N TYR A 145 9.15 47.00 -8.28
CA TYR A 145 8.62 47.57 -9.51
C TYR A 145 7.98 46.48 -10.36
N LEU A 146 6.83 46.77 -10.93
CA LEU A 146 6.06 45.87 -11.78
C LEU A 146 5.82 46.49 -13.16
N GLN A 147 5.73 45.62 -14.15
CA GLN A 147 5.32 45.99 -15.51
C GLN A 147 4.47 44.88 -16.12
N VAL A 148 3.46 45.26 -16.89
CA VAL A 148 2.61 44.33 -17.64
C VAL A 148 2.65 44.64 -19.13
N ARG A 149 2.54 43.59 -19.94
CA ARG A 149 2.49 43.64 -21.39
C ARG A 149 1.30 42.83 -21.89
N ALA A 150 0.51 43.42 -22.76
CA ALA A 150 -0.59 42.78 -23.45
C ALA A 150 -0.29 42.74 -24.96
N SER A 151 -0.19 41.53 -25.52
CA SER A 151 0.02 41.29 -26.95
C SER A 151 -1.27 40.80 -27.59
N PHE A 152 -1.65 41.45 -28.68
CA PHE A 152 -2.89 41.23 -29.42
C PHE A 152 -2.55 40.68 -30.79
N LYS A 153 -3.26 39.64 -31.22
CA LYS A 153 -3.17 39.08 -32.56
C LYS A 153 -4.55 38.72 -33.08
N ALA A 154 -4.82 38.99 -34.36
CA ALA A 154 -6.09 38.67 -35.02
C ALA A 154 -5.82 38.10 -36.42
N LYS A 155 -6.63 37.12 -36.86
CA LYS A 155 -6.52 36.56 -38.22
C LYS A 155 -7.21 37.44 -39.28
N ALA A 156 -8.18 38.25 -38.87
CA ALA A 156 -8.97 39.10 -39.74
C ALA A 156 -8.94 40.57 -39.28
N LEU A 157 -8.99 41.48 -40.25
CA LEU A 157 -9.23 42.91 -39.98
C LEU A 157 -10.57 43.07 -39.24
N ASN A 158 -10.57 43.86 -38.17
CA ASN A 158 -11.71 44.12 -37.27
C ASN A 158 -12.06 43.02 -36.24
N ALA A 159 -11.32 41.91 -36.19
CA ALA A 159 -11.47 40.88 -35.14
C ALA A 159 -10.57 41.17 -33.92
N SER A 160 -10.56 42.42 -33.43
CA SER A 160 -9.65 42.82 -32.34
C SER A 160 -10.10 42.24 -30.99
N PRO A 161 -9.16 41.69 -30.19
CA PRO A 161 -9.39 41.60 -28.76
C PRO A 161 -9.56 42.99 -28.16
N VAL A 162 -10.37 43.11 -27.12
CA VAL A 162 -10.62 44.34 -26.37
C VAL A 162 -10.37 44.03 -24.90
N VAL A 163 -9.59 44.86 -24.21
CA VAL A 163 -9.38 44.77 -22.76
C VAL A 163 -9.92 46.04 -22.13
N GLN A 164 -10.98 45.91 -21.33
CA GLN A 164 -11.62 47.02 -20.63
C GLN A 164 -10.96 47.28 -19.28
N GLU A 165 -10.70 46.21 -18.52
CA GLU A 165 -10.16 46.31 -17.18
C GLU A 165 -9.04 45.28 -16.98
N LEU A 166 -7.98 45.69 -16.29
CA LEU A 166 -6.92 44.81 -15.82
C LEU A 166 -6.51 45.21 -14.41
N GLU A 167 -6.73 44.32 -13.46
CA GLU A 167 -6.22 44.43 -12.10
C GLU A 167 -5.07 43.44 -11.91
N LEU A 168 -3.92 43.94 -11.47
CA LEU A 168 -2.80 43.13 -11.01
C LEU A 168 -2.79 43.10 -9.49
N SER A 169 -2.84 41.93 -8.87
CA SER A 169 -2.67 41.77 -7.43
C SER A 169 -1.25 41.30 -7.15
N TYR A 170 -0.47 42.10 -6.41
CA TYR A 170 0.88 41.75 -5.99
C TYR A 170 0.91 41.38 -4.52
N LEU A 171 1.63 40.30 -4.20
CA LEU A 171 1.61 39.69 -2.88
C LEU A 171 3.00 39.46 -2.33
N ASN A 172 3.13 39.50 -1.01
CA ASN A 172 4.31 39.07 -0.27
C ASN A 172 3.92 38.01 0.77
N GLY A 173 4.29 36.76 0.49
CA GLY A 173 4.05 35.60 1.37
C GLY A 173 5.20 35.26 2.32
N ASN A 174 6.23 36.10 2.43
CA ASN A 174 7.47 35.74 3.13
C ASN A 174 7.31 35.64 4.65
N SER A 175 6.26 36.23 5.23
CA SER A 175 5.90 36.01 6.63
C SER A 175 5.65 34.53 6.88
N GLY A 176 6.25 33.94 7.92
CA GLY A 176 6.03 32.55 8.30
C GLY A 176 7.21 31.62 8.02
N PRO A 177 7.03 30.30 8.20
CA PRO A 177 8.12 29.35 8.07
C PRO A 177 8.56 29.15 6.62
N THR A 178 9.79 28.70 6.45
CA THR A 178 10.38 28.24 5.19
C THR A 178 10.46 26.71 5.18
N LEU A 179 10.50 26.10 3.99
CA LEU A 179 10.73 24.66 3.88
C LEU A 179 12.06 24.30 4.54
N SER A 180 12.03 23.33 5.44
CA SER A 180 13.23 22.80 6.08
C SER A 180 13.00 21.36 6.56
N PRO A 181 14.08 20.62 6.85
CA PRO A 181 13.99 19.32 7.50
C PRO A 181 13.36 19.38 8.90
N ALA A 182 13.35 20.55 9.55
CA ALA A 182 12.78 20.74 10.88
C ALA A 182 11.25 20.79 10.92
N LEU A 183 10.59 21.00 9.76
CA LEU A 183 9.13 20.94 9.68
C LEU A 183 8.62 19.52 9.92
N THR A 184 7.53 19.41 10.68
CA THR A 184 6.89 18.13 10.97
C THR A 184 6.40 17.49 9.68
N ARG A 185 6.74 16.23 9.50
CA ARG A 185 6.19 15.37 8.46
C ARG A 185 5.41 14.26 9.14
N VAL A 186 4.17 14.07 8.71
CA VAL A 186 3.28 13.05 9.25
C VAL A 186 2.78 12.18 8.11
N ALA A 187 2.50 10.91 8.40
CA ALA A 187 1.78 10.08 7.43
C ALA A 187 0.44 10.74 7.09
N ALA A 188 0.09 10.76 5.80
CA ALA A 188 -1.16 11.36 5.35
C ALA A 188 -2.36 10.78 6.15
N PRO A 189 -3.11 11.61 6.89
CA PRO A 189 -4.08 11.13 7.88
C PRO A 189 -5.49 10.93 7.27
N PHE A 190 -5.58 10.67 5.96
CA PHE A 190 -6.85 10.63 5.22
C PHE A 190 -7.16 9.23 4.69
N GLY A 191 -8.44 8.95 4.44
CA GLY A 191 -8.86 7.71 3.79
C GLY A 191 -8.79 6.46 4.68
N PRO A 192 -9.15 5.29 4.13
CA PRO A 192 -9.04 4.00 4.81
C PRO A 192 -7.58 3.54 4.96
N ALA A 193 -7.36 2.51 5.77
CA ALA A 193 -6.07 1.84 5.85
C ALA A 193 -5.75 1.13 4.53
N THR A 194 -4.53 1.32 4.04
CA THR A 194 -4.02 0.78 2.77
C THR A 194 -2.80 -0.12 3.00
N LEU A 195 -2.54 -1.04 2.08
CA LEU A 195 -1.26 -1.74 1.98
C LEU A 195 -0.17 -0.78 1.47
N THR A 196 -0.47 0.04 0.47
CA THR A 196 0.43 1.09 -0.03
C THR A 196 0.71 2.08 1.08
N PRO A 197 1.98 2.30 1.47
CA PRO A 197 2.32 3.21 2.56
C PRO A 197 1.81 4.63 2.29
N ALA A 198 1.14 5.22 3.28
CA ALA A 198 0.75 6.62 3.21
C ALA A 198 2.00 7.51 3.10
N PRO A 199 2.04 8.47 2.15
CA PRO A 199 3.17 9.37 2.02
C PRO A 199 3.30 10.26 3.25
N GLN A 200 4.52 10.70 3.51
CA GLN A 200 4.78 11.74 4.50
C GLN A 200 4.42 13.10 3.92
N ILE A 201 3.58 13.85 4.62
CA ILE A 201 3.11 15.17 4.22
C ILE A 201 3.42 16.23 5.27
N ILE A 202 3.61 17.46 4.83
CA ILE A 202 3.70 18.64 5.68
C ILE A 202 2.27 19.17 5.90
N PRO A 203 1.74 19.15 7.15
CA PRO A 203 0.38 19.60 7.45
C PRO A 203 0.15 21.08 7.11
N ARG A 204 -1.09 21.43 6.76
CA ARG A 204 -1.49 22.84 6.47
C ARG A 204 -1.16 23.78 7.62
N ALA A 205 -1.42 23.34 8.85
CA ALA A 205 -1.17 24.12 10.06
C ALA A 205 0.31 24.52 10.24
N ASP A 206 1.23 23.72 9.71
CA ASP A 206 2.67 23.93 9.89
C ASP A 206 3.23 24.97 8.91
N TRP A 207 2.60 25.19 7.75
CA TRP A 207 3.11 26.12 6.73
C TRP A 207 2.30 27.41 6.56
N SER A 208 1.05 27.45 7.01
CA SER A 208 0.18 28.65 6.93
C SER A 208 -0.56 29.02 8.21
N GLY A 209 -0.53 28.15 9.22
CA GLY A 209 -1.45 28.21 10.35
C GLY A 209 -2.79 27.53 10.06
N ALA A 210 -3.65 27.48 11.08
CA ALA A 210 -4.93 26.77 11.02
C ALA A 210 -5.87 27.39 9.97
N ALA A 211 -6.43 26.55 9.09
CA ALA A 211 -7.49 26.97 8.19
C ALA A 211 -8.74 27.34 9.01
N ALA A 212 -9.38 28.47 8.69
CA ALA A 212 -10.72 28.75 9.20
C ALA A 212 -11.62 27.58 8.80
N SER A 213 -12.31 26.93 9.74
CA SER A 213 -13.09 25.71 9.46
C SER A 213 -14.28 26.03 8.55
N PRO A 214 -14.20 25.79 7.23
CA PRO A 214 -15.34 26.02 6.35
C PRO A 214 -16.29 24.83 6.51
N GLN A 215 -17.54 25.02 6.12
CA GLN A 215 -18.44 23.88 5.92
C GLN A 215 -17.95 23.10 4.70
N ILE A 216 -17.25 21.98 4.92
CA ILE A 216 -16.62 21.19 3.84
C ILE A 216 -17.69 20.34 3.15
N SER A 217 -17.96 20.64 1.88
CA SER A 217 -18.72 19.75 1.00
C SER A 217 -17.88 18.52 0.66
N ARG A 218 -18.49 17.33 0.66
CA ARG A 218 -17.81 16.05 0.46
C ARG A 218 -18.16 15.43 -0.90
N GLN A 219 -17.18 14.77 -1.49
CA GLN A 219 -17.27 14.04 -2.75
C GLN A 219 -16.67 12.63 -2.65
N ALA A 220 -17.00 11.76 -3.59
CA ALA A 220 -16.35 10.47 -3.80
C ALA A 220 -15.49 10.58 -5.07
N PRO A 221 -14.18 10.82 -4.97
CA PRO A 221 -13.37 11.11 -6.14
C PRO A 221 -13.20 9.88 -7.04
N HIS A 222 -13.36 10.06 -8.34
CA HIS A 222 -13.19 9.00 -9.35
C HIS A 222 -11.88 9.16 -10.16
N GLY A 223 -11.26 10.34 -10.08
CA GLY A 223 -10.02 10.67 -10.78
C GLY A 223 -9.08 11.56 -9.98
N ILE A 224 -7.86 11.70 -10.49
CA ILE A 224 -6.80 12.58 -9.99
C ILE A 224 -6.39 13.50 -11.14
N ILE A 225 -6.45 14.81 -10.91
CA ILE A 225 -6.05 15.84 -11.89
C ILE A 225 -4.73 16.46 -11.45
N ILE A 226 -3.76 16.47 -12.37
CA ILE A 226 -2.42 17.02 -12.17
C ILE A 226 -2.35 18.43 -12.76
N HIS A 227 -1.99 19.38 -11.90
CA HIS A 227 -1.81 20.80 -12.19
C HIS A 227 -0.36 21.22 -12.01
N GLN A 228 -0.02 22.40 -12.51
CA GLN A 228 1.29 23.03 -12.32
C GLN A 228 1.16 24.51 -11.97
N ILE A 229 1.83 24.93 -10.91
CA ILE A 229 1.79 26.29 -10.36
C ILE A 229 3.18 26.92 -10.30
N GLY A 230 3.25 28.24 -10.44
CA GLY A 230 4.53 28.97 -10.50
C GLY A 230 5.31 28.70 -11.79
N SER A 231 4.60 28.46 -12.90
CA SER A 231 5.13 27.82 -14.11
C SER A 231 6.06 28.67 -15.00
N THR A 232 6.43 29.86 -14.56
CA THR A 232 7.11 30.86 -15.39
C THR A 232 8.43 31.38 -14.82
N ALA A 233 8.78 31.05 -13.57
CA ALA A 233 10.07 31.38 -12.94
C ALA A 233 10.46 30.40 -11.82
N ALA A 234 11.72 30.45 -11.39
CA ALA A 234 12.20 29.67 -10.26
C ALA A 234 11.55 30.15 -8.96
N VAL A 235 10.61 29.37 -8.43
CA VAL A 235 10.07 29.58 -7.08
C VAL A 235 11.21 29.33 -6.08
N THR A 236 11.80 30.40 -5.53
CA THR A 236 12.91 30.30 -4.57
C THR A 236 12.45 29.83 -3.20
N ASN A 237 11.19 30.10 -2.83
CA ASN A 237 10.60 29.71 -1.56
C ASN A 237 9.17 29.20 -1.73
N THR A 238 9.02 27.87 -1.76
CA THR A 238 7.74 27.17 -1.95
C THR A 238 6.67 27.59 -0.96
N LEU A 239 6.95 27.62 0.36
CA LEU A 239 5.90 27.96 1.34
C LEU A 239 5.44 29.40 1.21
N SER A 240 6.37 30.31 0.96
CA SER A 240 6.05 31.71 0.75
C SER A 240 5.14 31.90 -0.46
N PHE A 241 5.50 31.26 -1.58
CA PHE A 241 4.69 31.28 -2.80
C PHE A 241 3.30 30.67 -2.56
N LEU A 242 3.20 29.52 -1.87
CA LEU A 242 1.91 28.88 -1.59
C LEU A 242 1.02 29.68 -0.65
N ARG A 243 1.59 30.42 0.30
CA ARG A 243 0.82 31.36 1.12
C ARG A 243 0.26 32.49 0.27
N ALA A 244 1.05 33.04 -0.65
CA ALA A 244 0.57 34.04 -1.60
C ALA A 244 -0.56 33.48 -2.48
N VAL A 245 -0.42 32.27 -3.03
CA VAL A 245 -1.47 31.62 -3.84
C VAL A 245 -2.75 31.45 -3.01
N ALA A 246 -2.65 30.94 -1.78
CA ALA A 246 -3.81 30.75 -0.91
C ALA A 246 -4.51 32.08 -0.58
N SER A 247 -3.76 33.14 -0.26
CA SER A 247 -4.33 34.48 0.01
C SER A 247 -4.97 35.09 -1.23
N TYR A 248 -4.35 34.94 -2.41
CA TYR A 248 -4.92 35.41 -3.66
C TYR A 248 -6.24 34.70 -4.00
N GLN A 249 -6.26 33.36 -3.95
CA GLN A 249 -7.48 32.60 -4.21
C GLN A 249 -8.59 32.96 -3.21
N ALA A 250 -8.26 33.09 -1.92
CA ALA A 250 -9.25 33.42 -0.90
C ALA A 250 -9.76 34.86 -0.95
N GLU A 251 -8.85 35.82 -1.02
CA GLU A 251 -9.18 37.23 -0.78
C GLU A 251 -9.38 38.03 -2.07
N VAL A 252 -8.84 37.58 -3.21
CA VAL A 252 -9.02 38.23 -4.52
C VAL A 252 -10.09 37.51 -5.33
N LEU A 253 -9.97 36.18 -5.48
CA LEU A 253 -10.93 35.40 -6.27
C LEU A 253 -12.20 35.03 -5.49
N GLY A 254 -12.18 35.17 -4.16
CA GLY A 254 -13.30 34.82 -3.28
C GLY A 254 -13.48 33.31 -3.07
N TRP A 255 -12.46 32.50 -3.36
CA TRP A 255 -12.51 31.05 -3.22
C TRP A 255 -12.39 30.63 -1.74
N GLY A 256 -13.04 29.56 -1.33
CA GLY A 256 -13.14 29.20 0.10
C GLY A 256 -11.81 28.77 0.74
N ASP A 257 -10.88 28.20 -0.04
CA ASP A 257 -9.53 27.76 0.37
C ASP A 257 -8.69 27.50 -0.91
N LEU A 258 -7.46 27.00 -0.74
CA LEU A 258 -6.59 26.58 -1.82
C LEU A 258 -7.23 25.48 -2.67
N SER A 259 -7.32 25.66 -3.98
CA SER A 259 -8.02 24.74 -4.89
C SER A 259 -7.27 23.44 -5.24
N TYR A 260 -6.30 23.04 -4.42
CA TYR A 260 -5.55 21.79 -4.58
C TYR A 260 -5.56 20.99 -3.29
N HIS A 261 -5.80 19.68 -3.37
CA HIS A 261 -5.75 18.81 -2.19
C HIS A 261 -4.33 18.63 -1.68
N PHE A 262 -3.39 18.48 -2.60
CA PHE A 262 -1.97 18.35 -2.32
C PHE A 262 -1.15 19.23 -3.25
N VAL A 263 -0.01 19.68 -2.75
CA VAL A 263 1.00 20.37 -3.55
C VAL A 263 2.33 19.65 -3.41
N VAL A 264 3.07 19.47 -4.51
CA VAL A 264 4.40 18.85 -4.50
C VAL A 264 5.46 19.89 -4.87
N GLY A 265 6.35 20.17 -3.92
CA GLY A 265 7.48 21.08 -4.11
C GLY A 265 8.54 20.52 -5.07
N PRO A 266 9.49 21.35 -5.56
CA PRO A 266 10.54 20.92 -6.50
C PRO A 266 11.43 19.79 -5.96
N ASP A 267 11.61 19.73 -4.64
CA ASP A 267 12.40 18.71 -3.93
C ASP A 267 11.59 17.47 -3.50
N GLY A 268 10.32 17.38 -3.93
CA GLY A 268 9.44 16.23 -3.63
C GLY A 268 8.74 16.28 -2.27
N ASP A 269 8.84 17.38 -1.52
CA ASP A 269 8.01 17.59 -0.33
C ASP A 269 6.53 17.65 -0.73
N ILE A 270 5.69 16.84 -0.06
CA ILE A 270 4.25 16.83 -0.27
C ILE A 270 3.60 17.70 0.82
N LEU A 271 2.89 18.74 0.40
CA LEU A 271 2.21 19.67 1.28
C LEU A 271 0.70 19.42 1.22
N GLN A 272 0.06 19.43 2.39
CA GLN A 272 -1.39 19.47 2.46
C GLN A 272 -1.90 20.83 1.98
N GLY A 273 -2.83 20.82 1.02
CA GLY A 273 -3.53 22.01 0.53
C GLY A 273 -4.88 22.22 1.23
N GLN A 274 -5.97 22.02 0.47
CA GLN A 274 -7.38 22.15 0.86
C GLN A 274 -7.69 21.45 2.20
N ALA A 275 -8.35 22.17 3.10
CA ALA A 275 -8.89 21.58 4.32
C ALA A 275 -9.95 20.51 4.00
N GLY A 276 -9.89 19.37 4.71
CA GLY A 276 -10.79 18.24 4.51
C GLY A 276 -10.16 17.05 3.79
N GLY A 277 -9.01 17.22 3.14
CA GLY A 277 -8.31 16.12 2.45
C GLY A 277 -9.03 15.67 1.18
N PRO A 278 -8.69 14.50 0.60
CA PRO A 278 -9.04 14.08 -0.76
C PRO A 278 -10.55 14.02 -1.09
N THR A 279 -11.42 13.98 -0.08
CA THR A 279 -12.88 13.94 -0.27
C THR A 279 -13.52 15.32 -0.16
N ALA A 280 -12.76 16.40 0.04
CA ALA A 280 -13.30 17.75 -0.05
C ALA A 280 -13.64 18.07 -1.52
N SER A 281 -14.81 18.63 -1.79
CA SER A 281 -15.19 18.99 -3.16
C SER A 281 -14.50 20.29 -3.60
N ILE A 282 -13.94 20.29 -4.82
CA ILE A 282 -13.33 21.46 -5.47
C ILE A 282 -14.09 21.73 -6.78
N PRO A 283 -15.21 22.47 -6.74
CA PRO A 283 -16.07 22.65 -7.92
C PRO A 283 -15.49 23.60 -8.99
N ARG A 284 -14.32 24.19 -8.75
CA ARG A 284 -13.74 25.27 -9.56
C ARG A 284 -12.95 24.79 -10.77
N PHE A 285 -12.39 23.58 -10.72
CA PHE A 285 -11.59 22.97 -11.79
C PHE A 285 -12.33 21.81 -12.45
N ALA A 286 -13.67 21.84 -12.42
CA ALA A 286 -14.47 20.69 -12.79
C ALA A 286 -14.38 20.41 -14.29
N GLY A 287 -13.40 19.58 -14.67
CA GLY A 287 -13.33 18.87 -15.94
C GLY A 287 -14.40 17.78 -16.08
N GLY A 288 -15.59 18.03 -15.53
CA GLY A 288 -16.80 17.22 -15.67
C GLY A 288 -17.16 16.28 -14.51
N ASP A 289 -16.36 16.18 -13.43
CA ASP A 289 -16.61 15.22 -12.32
C ASP A 289 -15.85 15.54 -11.00
N ASP A 290 -16.08 14.68 -10.00
CA ASP A 290 -15.45 14.71 -8.68
C ASP A 290 -14.03 14.12 -8.74
N ALA A 291 -13.00 14.96 -8.53
CA ALA A 291 -11.60 14.56 -8.64
C ALA A 291 -10.70 15.11 -7.52
N ILE A 292 -9.57 14.43 -7.31
CA ILE A 292 -8.48 14.89 -6.43
C ILE A 292 -7.49 15.71 -7.24
N HIS A 293 -7.40 17.00 -6.94
CA HIS A 293 -6.45 17.92 -7.56
C HIS A 293 -5.09 17.93 -6.85
N ILE A 294 -4.00 17.72 -7.59
CA ILE A 294 -2.61 17.78 -7.12
C ILE A 294 -1.84 18.81 -7.96
N ALA A 295 -1.22 19.79 -7.32
CA ALA A 295 -0.40 20.79 -8.02
C ALA A 295 1.10 20.54 -7.84
N LEU A 296 1.89 20.70 -8.90
CA LEU A 296 3.36 20.69 -8.85
C LEU A 296 3.88 22.13 -8.92
N VAL A 297 4.82 22.48 -8.06
CA VAL A 297 5.50 23.78 -8.11
C VAL A 297 6.64 23.72 -9.14
N GLY A 298 6.61 24.59 -10.15
CA GLY A 298 7.65 24.71 -11.19
C GLY A 298 7.09 24.96 -12.58
N GLY A 299 7.96 25.15 -13.58
CA GLY A 299 7.59 25.60 -14.95
C GLY A 299 7.98 24.70 -16.12
N GLY A 300 8.17 23.40 -15.88
CA GLY A 300 8.56 22.47 -16.93
C GLY A 300 8.29 21.02 -16.54
N ALA A 301 9.15 20.11 -17.00
CA ALA A 301 9.11 18.71 -16.60
C ALA A 301 9.27 18.56 -15.07
N ALA A 302 8.58 17.59 -14.48
CA ALA A 302 8.75 17.24 -13.07
C ALA A 302 10.18 16.75 -12.80
N SER A 303 10.79 17.24 -11.72
CA SER A 303 12.07 16.73 -11.22
C SER A 303 11.96 15.25 -10.82
N GLU A 304 13.08 14.53 -10.73
CA GLU A 304 13.06 13.13 -10.26
C GLU A 304 12.48 13.00 -8.84
N ALA A 305 12.68 14.02 -7.99
CA ALA A 305 12.12 14.07 -6.65
C ALA A 305 10.59 14.23 -6.71
N GLN A 306 10.09 15.13 -7.56
CA GLN A 306 8.65 15.29 -7.82
C GLN A 306 8.03 14.03 -8.41
N GLN A 307 8.68 13.38 -9.37
CA GLN A 307 8.17 12.15 -9.96
C GLN A 307 8.03 11.02 -8.92
N ARG A 308 9.01 10.84 -8.03
CA ARG A 308 8.95 9.86 -6.94
C ARG A 308 7.85 10.20 -5.93
N ALA A 309 7.75 11.46 -5.51
CA ALA A 309 6.73 11.92 -4.58
C ALA A 309 5.32 11.74 -5.16
N LEU A 310 5.14 12.12 -6.43
CA LEU A 310 3.87 12.02 -7.12
C LEU A 310 3.47 10.56 -7.37
N ALA A 311 4.39 9.70 -7.79
CA ALA A 311 4.11 8.27 -7.95
C ALA A 311 3.66 7.63 -6.62
N SER A 312 4.32 7.95 -5.51
CA SER A 312 3.94 7.48 -4.17
C SER A 312 2.56 8.01 -3.74
N LEU A 313 2.31 9.31 -3.96
CA LEU A 313 1.04 9.94 -3.62
C LEU A 313 -0.13 9.38 -4.44
N ILE A 314 0.04 9.24 -5.76
CA ILE A 314 -0.97 8.65 -6.65
C ILE A 314 -1.21 7.17 -6.30
N ALA A 315 -0.16 6.39 -6.01
CA ALA A 315 -0.30 4.99 -5.63
C ALA A 315 -1.16 4.84 -4.36
N TRP A 316 -0.86 5.64 -3.32
CA TRP A 316 -1.63 5.63 -2.07
C TRP A 316 -3.06 6.12 -2.28
N LEU A 317 -3.27 7.24 -2.98
CA LEU A 317 -4.62 7.74 -3.30
C LEU A 317 -5.41 6.73 -4.14
N GLY A 318 -4.75 6.08 -5.09
CA GLY A 318 -5.35 5.09 -5.97
C GLY A 318 -5.86 3.87 -5.22
N GLU A 319 -5.12 3.39 -4.23
CA GLU A 319 -5.62 2.32 -3.35
C GLU A 319 -6.69 2.84 -2.37
N ALA A 320 -6.45 3.98 -1.72
CA ALA A 320 -7.33 4.52 -0.68
C ALA A 320 -8.73 4.89 -1.18
N PHE A 321 -8.85 5.28 -2.46
CA PHE A 321 -10.11 5.74 -3.07
C PHE A 321 -10.52 4.90 -4.30
N GLU A 322 -9.93 3.72 -4.49
CA GLU A 322 -10.24 2.80 -5.61
C GLU A 322 -10.00 3.40 -7.02
N ILE A 323 -9.06 4.33 -7.14
CA ILE A 323 -8.67 4.99 -8.40
C ILE A 323 -7.45 4.28 -9.00
N ALA A 324 -7.68 3.24 -9.80
CA ALA A 324 -6.58 2.49 -10.43
C ALA A 324 -5.72 3.42 -11.33
N PRO A 325 -4.38 3.56 -11.13
CA PRO A 325 -3.57 4.55 -11.85
C PRO A 325 -3.57 4.38 -13.38
N LEU A 326 -3.65 3.14 -13.87
CA LEU A 326 -3.75 2.82 -15.30
C LEU A 326 -5.19 2.71 -15.81
N GLY A 327 -6.18 2.87 -14.94
CA GLY A 327 -7.60 2.78 -15.27
C GLY A 327 -8.15 4.02 -15.96
N GLN A 328 -9.42 3.91 -16.36
CA GLN A 328 -10.22 5.00 -16.90
C GLN A 328 -11.64 4.95 -16.30
N HIS A 329 -12.32 6.09 -16.28
CA HIS A 329 -13.72 6.20 -15.87
C HIS A 329 -14.50 7.07 -16.86
N SER A 330 -15.83 6.98 -16.78
CA SER A 330 -16.74 7.79 -17.59
C SER A 330 -16.96 9.15 -16.92
N VAL A 331 -16.86 10.22 -17.71
CA VAL A 331 -17.04 11.61 -17.28
C VAL A 331 -18.11 12.27 -18.15
N ALA A 332 -19.03 13.01 -17.52
CA ALA A 332 -20.02 13.80 -18.24
C ALA A 332 -19.37 15.07 -18.81
N ASN A 333 -19.67 15.40 -20.06
CA ASN A 333 -19.26 16.64 -20.69
C ASN A 333 -20.48 17.30 -21.36
N GLY A 334 -20.34 18.56 -21.79
CA GLY A 334 -21.45 19.32 -22.39
C GLY A 334 -22.09 18.70 -23.64
N SER A 335 -21.50 17.64 -24.22
CA SER A 335 -21.98 16.94 -25.41
C SER A 335 -22.31 15.45 -25.19
N GLY A 336 -22.18 14.91 -23.97
CA GLY A 336 -22.42 13.51 -23.65
C GLY A 336 -21.51 12.94 -22.56
N THR A 337 -21.01 11.72 -22.76
CA THR A 337 -20.10 11.04 -21.83
C THR A 337 -18.83 10.61 -22.56
N SER A 338 -17.67 10.85 -21.96
CA SER A 338 -16.36 10.45 -22.51
C SER A 338 -15.56 9.63 -21.49
N ALA A 339 -14.72 8.72 -21.97
CA ALA A 339 -13.75 8.04 -21.10
C ALA A 339 -12.54 8.94 -20.84
N ARG A 340 -12.16 9.07 -19.57
CA ARG A 340 -10.97 9.81 -19.14
C ARG A 340 -10.06 8.90 -18.32
N ALA A 341 -8.74 9.08 -18.46
CA ALA A 341 -7.80 8.42 -17.59
C ALA A 341 -8.07 8.78 -16.12
N ASN A 342 -7.91 7.80 -15.24
CA ASN A 342 -8.06 7.99 -13.80
C ASN A 342 -7.06 8.99 -13.23
N VAL A 343 -5.89 9.12 -13.87
CA VAL A 343 -4.92 10.19 -13.60
C VAL A 343 -4.71 10.94 -14.90
N ALA A 344 -5.04 12.22 -14.90
CA ALA A 344 -5.02 13.08 -16.08
C ALA A 344 -4.32 14.41 -15.79
N ALA A 345 -3.71 15.00 -16.81
CA ALA A 345 -3.34 16.42 -16.78
C ALA A 345 -4.60 17.30 -16.82
N HIS A 346 -4.53 18.51 -16.26
CA HIS A 346 -5.65 19.45 -16.31
C HIS A 346 -6.09 19.75 -17.76
N SER A 347 -5.16 19.92 -18.70
CA SER A 347 -5.41 20.12 -20.13
C SER A 347 -6.05 18.92 -20.85
N GLU A 348 -5.93 17.72 -20.28
CA GLU A 348 -6.66 16.53 -20.77
C GLU A 348 -8.11 16.50 -20.25
N ALA A 349 -8.38 17.12 -19.10
CA ALA A 349 -9.70 17.20 -18.50
C ALA A 349 -10.51 18.42 -19.00
N VAL A 350 -9.84 19.54 -19.30
CA VAL A 350 -10.44 20.80 -19.76
C VAL A 350 -9.81 21.23 -21.09
N PRO A 351 -10.51 21.05 -22.23
CA PRO A 351 -9.99 21.43 -23.54
C PRO A 351 -9.65 22.93 -23.64
N GLY A 352 -8.48 23.24 -24.20
CA GLY A 352 -8.04 24.62 -24.45
C GLY A 352 -7.27 25.28 -23.30
N VAL A 353 -7.14 24.61 -22.16
CA VAL A 353 -6.30 25.06 -21.02
C VAL A 353 -4.86 24.60 -21.22
N ALA A 354 -3.89 25.46 -20.87
CA ALA A 354 -2.45 25.20 -21.03
C ALA A 354 -1.76 24.61 -19.78
N ASP A 355 -2.53 24.38 -18.70
CA ASP A 355 -2.08 23.73 -17.47
C ASP A 355 -2.19 22.21 -17.59
N PRO A 356 -1.20 21.41 -17.18
CA PRO A 356 0.18 21.81 -16.85
C PRO A 356 0.99 22.09 -18.12
N SER A 357 2.24 22.55 -17.96
CA SER A 357 3.15 22.74 -19.09
C SER A 357 3.22 21.49 -19.98
N ALA A 358 3.42 21.68 -21.28
CA ALA A 358 3.51 20.57 -22.24
C ALA A 358 4.59 19.53 -21.85
N ALA A 359 5.65 19.95 -21.18
CA ALA A 359 6.69 19.07 -20.67
C ALA A 359 6.18 18.14 -19.56
N LEU A 360 5.40 18.65 -18.60
CA LEU A 360 4.78 17.83 -17.56
C LEU A 360 3.65 16.97 -18.12
N ALA A 361 2.82 17.52 -19.02
CA ALA A 361 1.77 16.76 -19.70
C ALA A 361 2.34 15.52 -20.41
N GLY A 362 3.50 15.67 -21.07
CA GLY A 362 4.23 14.55 -21.70
C GLY A 362 4.71 13.45 -20.73
N GLN A 363 4.73 13.71 -19.41
CA GLN A 363 5.16 12.75 -18.38
C GLN A 363 3.98 12.04 -17.68
N ILE A 364 2.73 12.44 -17.89
CA ILE A 364 1.58 11.87 -17.16
C ILE A 364 1.44 10.36 -17.37
N ALA A 365 1.73 9.85 -18.59
CA ALA A 365 1.69 8.42 -18.87
C ALA A 365 2.76 7.62 -18.11
N SER A 366 4.00 8.13 -18.01
CA SER A 366 5.06 7.45 -17.24
C SER A 366 4.81 7.54 -15.74
N LEU A 367 4.23 8.65 -15.26
CA LEU A 367 3.80 8.82 -13.87
C LEU A 367 2.71 7.81 -13.49
N ARG A 368 1.74 7.55 -14.38
CA ARG A 368 0.74 6.49 -14.18
C ARG A 368 1.37 5.10 -14.01
N GLN A 369 2.35 4.78 -14.85
CA GLN A 369 3.08 3.50 -14.77
C GLN A 369 3.90 3.40 -13.49
N ALA A 370 4.59 4.48 -13.09
CA ALA A 370 5.35 4.54 -11.85
C ALA A 370 4.43 4.39 -10.62
N ALA A 371 3.27 5.05 -10.63
CA ALA A 371 2.29 4.93 -9.56
C ALA A 371 1.67 3.53 -9.48
N ASP A 372 1.33 2.91 -10.61
CA ASP A 372 0.86 1.53 -10.60
C ASP A 372 1.93 0.56 -10.07
N THR A 373 3.19 0.73 -10.47
CA THR A 373 4.32 -0.05 -9.96
C THR A 373 4.56 0.15 -8.46
N ALA A 374 4.31 1.35 -7.95
CA ALA A 374 4.45 1.70 -6.54
C ALA A 374 3.25 1.26 -5.67
N THR A 375 2.10 0.98 -6.28
CA THR A 375 0.90 0.51 -5.58
C THR A 375 1.16 -0.89 -5.02
N VAL A 376 0.91 -1.11 -3.73
CA VAL A 376 1.02 -2.42 -3.10
C VAL A 376 -0.37 -3.04 -3.04
N ARG A 377 -0.62 -4.07 -3.85
CA ARG A 377 -1.90 -4.80 -3.88
C ARG A 377 -1.85 -6.14 -3.14
N SER A 378 -0.64 -6.62 -2.87
CA SER A 378 -0.39 -7.85 -2.13
C SER A 378 0.86 -7.70 -1.29
N ARG A 379 0.80 -8.14 -0.04
CA ARG A 379 1.94 -8.16 0.88
C ARG A 379 1.96 -9.47 1.68
N TRP A 380 3.13 -10.07 1.77
CA TRP A 380 3.39 -11.33 2.48
C TRP A 380 4.59 -11.17 3.40
N TYR A 381 4.51 -11.75 4.59
CA TYR A 381 5.53 -11.67 5.61
C TYR A 381 6.03 -13.07 6.01
N PHE A 382 7.32 -13.17 6.30
CA PHE A 382 8.01 -14.36 6.78
C PHE A 382 8.85 -13.96 7.98
N ALA A 383 8.68 -14.63 9.13
CA ALA A 383 9.41 -14.29 10.36
C ALA A 383 10.71 -15.10 10.47
N GLU A 384 10.64 -16.40 10.21
CA GLU A 384 11.77 -17.32 10.12
C GLU A 384 12.56 -17.11 8.81
N GLY A 385 13.78 -17.63 8.77
CA GLY A 385 14.69 -17.56 7.62
C GLY A 385 16.13 -17.46 8.07
N ASN A 386 17.05 -18.18 7.44
CA ASN A 386 18.46 -18.27 7.79
C ASN A 386 19.21 -18.74 6.57
N THR A 387 20.27 -18.04 6.20
CA THR A 387 21.05 -18.37 5.00
C THR A 387 22.42 -18.95 5.32
N PHE A 388 22.77 -18.98 6.61
CA PHE A 388 24.04 -19.48 7.13
C PHE A 388 24.01 -21.01 7.31
N ASN A 389 22.94 -21.55 7.88
CA ASN A 389 22.86 -22.97 8.25
C ASN A 389 22.20 -23.85 7.17
N TYR A 390 21.30 -23.28 6.37
CA TYR A 390 20.44 -24.03 5.46
C TYR A 390 20.11 -23.25 4.18
N GLN A 391 19.54 -23.95 3.20
CA GLN A 391 19.10 -23.33 1.95
C GLN A 391 17.68 -22.82 2.09
N GLU A 392 17.41 -21.63 1.56
CA GLU A 392 16.12 -20.97 1.61
C GLU A 392 15.77 -20.36 0.25
N ARG A 393 14.49 -20.53 -0.13
CA ARG A 393 13.92 -19.95 -1.34
C ARG A 393 12.54 -19.39 -1.05
N LEU A 394 12.24 -18.23 -1.66
CA LEU A 394 10.90 -17.66 -1.73
C LEU A 394 10.36 -17.85 -3.14
N SER A 395 9.23 -18.54 -3.25
CA SER A 395 8.52 -18.82 -4.49
C SER A 395 7.30 -17.92 -4.59
N VAL A 396 7.13 -17.24 -5.72
CA VAL A 396 5.99 -16.34 -5.96
C VAL A 396 5.23 -16.76 -7.21
N LEU A 397 3.90 -16.77 -7.11
CA LEU A 397 2.98 -16.98 -8.22
C LEU A 397 2.14 -15.72 -8.42
N ASN A 398 2.20 -15.13 -9.61
CA ASN A 398 1.29 -14.07 -10.01
C ASN A 398 -0.07 -14.69 -10.36
N THR A 399 -1.11 -14.34 -9.61
CA THR A 399 -2.45 -14.92 -9.82
C THR A 399 -3.30 -14.08 -10.77
N SER A 400 -2.79 -12.92 -11.19
CA SER A 400 -3.43 -12.05 -12.16
C SER A 400 -2.96 -12.36 -13.59
N ALA A 401 -3.75 -11.92 -14.57
CA ALA A 401 -3.36 -11.96 -15.99
C ALA A 401 -2.37 -10.84 -16.37
N SER A 402 -2.26 -9.81 -15.54
CA SER A 402 -1.38 -8.66 -15.77
C SER A 402 0.03 -8.94 -15.26
N THR A 403 1.03 -8.30 -15.86
CA THR A 403 2.40 -8.33 -15.34
C THR A 403 2.48 -7.69 -13.96
N ALA A 404 3.20 -8.32 -13.05
CA ALA A 404 3.44 -7.86 -11.69
C ALA A 404 4.88 -7.39 -11.52
N SER A 405 5.07 -6.29 -10.80
CA SER A 405 6.32 -5.93 -10.14
C SER A 405 6.29 -6.49 -8.73
N VAL A 406 7.24 -7.37 -8.41
CA VAL A 406 7.35 -8.04 -7.10
C VAL A 406 8.63 -7.58 -6.42
N ARG A 407 8.50 -6.95 -5.25
CA ARG A 407 9.60 -6.49 -4.41
C ARG A 407 9.79 -7.44 -3.22
N PHE A 408 10.97 -8.00 -3.11
CA PHE A 408 11.45 -8.76 -1.97
C PHE A 408 12.33 -7.85 -1.11
N ARG A 409 11.98 -7.69 0.17
CA ARG A 409 12.78 -6.99 1.17
C ARG A 409 13.25 -7.99 2.22
N LEU A 410 14.54 -8.30 2.19
CA LEU A 410 15.20 -9.29 3.03
C LEU A 410 15.93 -8.59 4.17
N LEU A 411 15.48 -8.76 5.41
CA LEU A 411 15.94 -7.98 6.57
C LEU A 411 17.04 -8.71 7.33
N ARG A 412 18.28 -8.64 6.82
CA ARG A 412 19.46 -9.31 7.40
C ARG A 412 19.72 -8.88 8.85
N GLN A 413 20.02 -9.83 9.72
CA GLN A 413 20.33 -9.58 11.13
C GLN A 413 21.53 -10.46 11.54
N PRO A 414 22.71 -9.87 11.80
CA PRO A 414 23.07 -8.46 11.58
C PRO A 414 23.22 -8.13 10.09
N GLY A 415 23.02 -6.86 9.72
CA GLY A 415 23.32 -6.37 8.37
C GLY A 415 22.27 -5.38 7.85
N PRO A 416 22.56 -4.71 6.71
CA PRO A 416 21.56 -3.92 6.02
C PRO A 416 20.51 -4.83 5.37
N ALA A 417 19.29 -4.30 5.21
CA ALA A 417 18.29 -4.96 4.39
C ALA A 417 18.74 -5.03 2.92
N GLU A 418 18.43 -6.13 2.26
CA GLU A 418 18.61 -6.29 0.81
C GLU A 418 17.26 -6.23 0.12
N GLU A 419 17.15 -5.40 -0.91
CA GLU A 419 15.95 -5.31 -1.75
C GLU A 419 16.22 -5.87 -3.15
N ARG A 420 15.26 -6.66 -3.65
CA ARG A 420 15.26 -7.17 -5.03
C ARG A 420 13.88 -6.96 -5.61
N THR A 421 13.81 -6.39 -6.80
CA THR A 421 12.55 -6.23 -7.54
C THR A 421 12.64 -7.03 -8.83
N VAL A 422 11.60 -7.80 -9.14
CA VAL A 422 11.51 -8.60 -10.35
C VAL A 422 10.19 -8.33 -11.06
N THR A 423 10.20 -8.44 -12.38
CA THR A 423 9.00 -8.40 -13.22
C THR A 423 8.54 -9.81 -13.49
N LEU A 424 7.27 -10.11 -13.18
CA LEU A 424 6.66 -11.42 -13.29
C LEU A 424 5.45 -11.35 -14.22
N GLN A 425 5.47 -12.12 -15.32
CA GLN A 425 4.36 -12.15 -16.27
C GLN A 425 3.05 -12.63 -15.59
N GLY A 426 1.91 -12.32 -16.22
CA GLY A 426 0.61 -12.83 -15.77
C GLY A 426 0.59 -14.35 -15.69
N ASN A 427 0.01 -14.90 -14.62
CA ASN A 427 0.03 -16.34 -14.30
C ASN A 427 1.44 -16.96 -14.15
N GLY A 428 2.48 -16.13 -14.17
CA GLY A 428 3.87 -16.57 -14.09
C GLY A 428 4.32 -16.90 -12.67
N ARG A 429 5.40 -17.66 -12.57
CA ARG A 429 6.06 -18.05 -11.32
C ARG A 429 7.50 -17.54 -11.28
N TYR A 430 7.99 -17.16 -10.11
CA TYR A 430 9.38 -16.78 -9.89
C TYR A 430 9.93 -17.36 -8.58
N ASP A 431 11.20 -17.74 -8.59
CA ASP A 431 11.93 -18.24 -7.43
C ASP A 431 13.10 -17.34 -7.09
N LEU A 432 13.14 -16.86 -5.85
CA LEU A 432 14.30 -16.18 -5.30
C LEU A 432 15.09 -17.13 -4.39
N GLN A 433 16.23 -17.63 -4.86
CA GLN A 433 17.17 -18.38 -4.00
C GLN A 433 17.95 -17.40 -3.13
N ILE A 434 17.59 -17.30 -1.84
CA ILE A 434 18.15 -16.28 -0.95
C ILE A 434 19.66 -16.49 -0.75
N ASN A 435 20.12 -17.73 -0.63
CA ASN A 435 21.54 -18.06 -0.43
C ASN A 435 22.46 -17.61 -1.57
N SER A 436 21.93 -17.35 -2.77
CA SER A 436 22.70 -16.80 -3.90
C SER A 436 22.99 -15.30 -3.75
N ILE A 437 22.28 -14.62 -2.85
CA ILE A 437 22.44 -13.20 -2.55
C ILE A 437 23.43 -13.03 -1.39
N PHE A 438 23.24 -13.80 -0.32
CA PHE A 438 24.11 -13.85 0.85
C PHE A 438 23.92 -15.15 1.61
N SER A 439 24.92 -15.57 2.40
CA SER A 439 24.90 -16.84 3.14
C SER A 439 25.61 -16.74 4.51
N ASP A 440 25.69 -15.54 5.06
CA ASP A 440 26.52 -15.19 6.22
C ASP A 440 25.69 -14.77 7.45
N THR A 441 24.35 -14.86 7.38
CA THR A 441 23.45 -14.38 8.43
C THR A 441 22.46 -15.45 8.86
N THR A 442 22.22 -15.48 10.17
CA THR A 442 21.32 -16.42 10.83
C THR A 442 19.86 -15.98 10.82
N ASP A 443 19.61 -14.69 10.57
CA ASP A 443 18.29 -14.10 10.72
C ASP A 443 17.88 -13.24 9.53
N VAL A 444 16.86 -13.72 8.80
CA VAL A 444 16.41 -13.13 7.53
C VAL A 444 14.88 -13.12 7.42
N PRO A 445 14.15 -12.41 8.31
CA PRO A 445 12.74 -12.16 8.04
C PRO A 445 12.58 -11.41 6.71
N ALA A 446 11.49 -11.69 6.00
CA ALA A 446 11.26 -11.16 4.66
C ALA A 446 9.86 -10.53 4.53
N ILE A 447 9.79 -9.50 3.70
CA ILE A 447 8.54 -8.88 3.24
C ILE A 447 8.52 -9.00 1.71
N VAL A 448 7.45 -9.58 1.16
CA VAL A 448 7.24 -9.69 -0.29
C VAL A 448 6.02 -8.86 -0.66
N GLU A 449 6.21 -7.84 -1.48
CA GLU A 449 5.17 -6.92 -1.93
C GLU A 449 5.00 -7.02 -3.45
N ALA A 450 3.79 -6.84 -3.94
CA ALA A 450 3.56 -6.73 -5.38
C ALA A 450 2.44 -5.76 -5.73
N ASN A 451 2.54 -5.17 -6.92
CA ASN A 451 1.48 -4.36 -7.50
C ASN A 451 0.36 -5.18 -8.16
N GLN A 452 0.39 -6.50 -8.05
CA GLN A 452 -0.72 -7.38 -8.44
C GLN A 452 -0.97 -8.40 -7.32
N PRO A 453 -2.15 -9.04 -7.29
CA PRO A 453 -2.36 -10.21 -6.46
C PRO A 453 -1.31 -11.29 -6.74
N ILE A 454 -0.59 -11.72 -5.70
CA ILE A 454 0.38 -12.81 -5.76
C ILE A 454 0.17 -13.76 -4.59
N ILE A 455 0.72 -14.96 -4.72
CA ILE A 455 0.95 -15.89 -3.61
C ILE A 455 2.44 -16.02 -3.40
N ALA A 456 2.88 -16.00 -2.14
CA ALA A 456 4.27 -16.23 -1.76
C ALA A 456 4.38 -17.41 -0.79
N GLU A 457 5.27 -18.35 -1.11
CA GLU A 457 5.61 -19.50 -0.27
C GLU A 457 7.12 -19.53 0.00
N ARG A 458 7.48 -20.06 1.17
CA ARG A 458 8.88 -20.33 1.54
C ARG A 458 9.14 -21.83 1.49
N PHE A 459 10.35 -22.16 1.05
CA PHE A 459 10.93 -23.49 1.15
C PHE A 459 12.28 -23.38 1.85
N MET A 460 12.53 -24.24 2.83
CA MET A 460 13.81 -24.36 3.52
C MET A 460 14.29 -25.82 3.52
N ASP A 461 15.57 -26.02 3.25
CA ASP A 461 16.24 -27.32 3.25
C ASP A 461 17.41 -27.31 4.24
N PHE A 462 17.20 -27.98 5.37
CA PHE A 462 18.14 -28.11 6.49
C PHE A 462 19.14 -29.24 6.30
N GLN A 463 19.25 -29.80 5.09
CA GLN A 463 20.00 -31.01 4.74
C GLN A 463 19.44 -32.30 5.35
N THR A 464 19.01 -32.25 6.61
CA THR A 464 18.46 -33.36 7.39
C THR A 464 16.94 -33.47 7.30
N ASP A 465 16.25 -32.36 7.03
CA ASP A 465 14.81 -32.26 6.80
C ASP A 465 14.48 -31.02 5.94
N ILE A 466 13.25 -30.94 5.46
CA ILE A 466 12.72 -29.81 4.68
C ILE A 466 11.48 -29.23 5.33
N THR A 467 11.20 -27.95 5.08
CA THR A 467 9.93 -27.34 5.47
C THR A 467 9.43 -26.37 4.43
N THR A 468 8.11 -26.25 4.31
CA THR A 468 7.46 -25.29 3.41
C THR A 468 6.24 -24.66 4.08
N SER A 469 6.04 -23.37 3.83
CA SER A 469 4.88 -22.64 4.35
C SER A 469 4.52 -21.46 3.45
N PRO A 470 3.23 -21.13 3.25
CA PRO A 470 2.86 -19.82 2.74
C PRO A 470 3.27 -18.73 3.73
N GLY A 471 3.48 -17.52 3.22
CA GLY A 471 3.69 -16.36 4.08
C GLY A 471 2.41 -15.95 4.81
N VAL A 472 2.54 -15.01 5.73
CA VAL A 472 1.41 -14.38 6.42
C VAL A 472 1.01 -13.10 5.68
N GLN A 473 -0.27 -12.88 5.42
CA GLN A 473 -0.76 -11.65 4.74
C GLN A 473 -1.17 -10.54 5.71
N MET A 474 -1.52 -10.88 6.95
CA MET A 474 -2.01 -9.91 7.94
C MET A 474 -1.21 -10.04 9.23
N LEU A 475 -0.68 -8.90 9.69
CA LEU A 475 -0.07 -8.80 11.01
C LEU A 475 -1.14 -8.90 12.10
N GLN A 476 -0.81 -9.55 13.21
CA GLN A 476 -1.77 -9.79 14.29
C GLN A 476 -1.13 -9.56 15.64
N ARG A 477 -1.94 -9.11 16.59
CA ARG A 477 -1.52 -8.96 18.00
C ARG A 477 -1.56 -10.28 18.75
N VAL A 478 -2.34 -11.25 18.30
CA VAL A 478 -2.54 -12.52 18.99
C VAL A 478 -2.26 -13.67 18.05
N TRP A 479 -1.46 -14.62 18.51
CA TRP A 479 -1.10 -15.84 17.77
C TRP A 479 -1.23 -17.06 18.68
N TYR A 480 -1.67 -18.18 18.10
CA TYR A 480 -1.83 -19.45 18.81
C TYR A 480 -1.09 -20.58 18.09
N PHE A 481 -0.49 -21.47 18.88
CA PHE A 481 0.19 -22.68 18.44
C PHE A 481 -0.34 -23.83 19.28
N ALA A 482 -0.96 -24.83 18.67
CA ALA A 482 -1.43 -26.01 19.40
C ALA A 482 -0.29 -27.00 19.67
N GLU A 483 0.76 -27.03 18.87
CA GLU A 483 1.95 -27.86 19.07
C GLU A 483 3.12 -27.03 19.62
N GLY A 484 4.01 -27.73 20.31
CA GLY A 484 5.19 -27.22 20.97
C GLY A 484 5.69 -28.28 21.95
N SER A 485 6.99 -28.53 21.96
CA SER A 485 7.58 -29.49 22.90
C SER A 485 9.03 -29.15 23.20
N THR A 486 9.40 -29.41 24.45
CA THR A 486 10.78 -29.46 24.94
C THR A 486 11.07 -30.82 25.60
N ASP A 487 10.18 -31.79 25.39
CA ASP A 487 10.32 -33.15 25.89
C ASP A 487 11.29 -33.96 25.01
N GLY A 488 12.10 -34.81 25.65
CA GLY A 488 13.12 -35.62 24.99
C GLY A 488 14.05 -34.80 24.08
N SER A 489 14.02 -35.10 22.78
CA SER A 489 14.87 -34.43 21.77
C SER A 489 14.29 -33.14 21.20
N PHE A 490 13.04 -32.80 21.52
CA PHE A 490 12.36 -31.65 20.93
C PHE A 490 12.93 -30.32 21.44
N LYS A 491 13.10 -29.38 20.51
CA LYS A 491 13.46 -27.99 20.78
C LYS A 491 12.46 -27.11 20.04
N THR A 492 11.87 -26.15 20.74
CA THR A 492 10.90 -25.22 20.16
C THR A 492 11.46 -23.80 20.19
N TYR A 493 11.45 -23.15 19.03
CA TYR A 493 11.84 -21.76 18.81
C TYR A 493 10.62 -20.97 18.32
N LEU A 494 10.42 -19.76 18.85
CA LEU A 494 9.41 -18.84 18.35
C LEU A 494 10.09 -17.62 17.72
N ALA A 495 9.93 -17.48 16.41
CA ALA A 495 10.39 -16.33 15.64
C ALA A 495 9.29 -15.25 15.62
N LEU A 496 9.52 -14.16 16.33
CA LEU A 496 8.60 -13.03 16.45
C LEU A 496 9.12 -11.86 15.62
N PHE A 497 8.46 -11.54 14.51
CA PHE A 497 8.91 -10.51 13.58
C PHE A 497 8.07 -9.24 13.69
N ASN A 498 8.74 -8.11 13.97
CA ASN A 498 8.17 -6.78 14.01
C ASN A 498 8.53 -6.00 12.72
N PRO A 499 7.60 -5.89 11.75
CA PRO A 499 7.82 -5.12 10.53
C PRO A 499 7.53 -3.61 10.69
N GLN A 500 7.41 -3.12 11.93
CA GLN A 500 7.09 -1.73 12.22
C GLN A 500 8.34 -0.92 12.57
N ALA A 501 8.22 0.41 12.49
CA ALA A 501 9.31 1.35 12.81
C ALA A 501 9.49 1.59 14.33
N THR A 502 8.64 1.03 15.17
CA THR A 502 8.69 1.16 16.64
C THR A 502 8.83 -0.19 17.30
N GLN A 503 9.48 -0.25 18.47
CA GLN A 503 9.63 -1.48 19.24
C GLN A 503 8.26 -2.03 19.68
N VAL A 504 8.14 -3.36 19.71
CA VAL A 504 6.95 -4.08 20.16
C VAL A 504 7.33 -4.99 21.33
N SER A 505 6.45 -5.05 22.33
CA SER A 505 6.55 -5.98 23.45
C SER A 505 5.52 -7.10 23.30
N ALA A 506 5.87 -8.33 23.69
CA ALA A 506 4.99 -9.49 23.63
C ALA A 506 5.06 -10.32 24.91
N THR A 507 3.91 -10.87 25.31
CA THR A 507 3.78 -11.87 26.37
C THR A 507 3.42 -13.22 25.74
N LEU A 508 4.21 -14.25 26.06
CA LEU A 508 4.01 -15.62 25.63
C LEU A 508 3.49 -16.41 26.82
N THR A 509 2.33 -17.06 26.68
CA THR A 509 1.76 -17.99 27.65
C THR A 509 1.85 -19.41 27.09
N TYR A 510 2.58 -20.30 27.76
CA TYR A 510 2.68 -21.72 27.44
C TYR A 510 1.67 -22.51 28.27
N MET A 511 0.84 -23.33 27.61
CA MET A 511 -0.27 -24.09 28.20
C MET A 511 0.02 -25.58 28.12
N LYS A 512 0.21 -26.24 29.27
CA LYS A 512 0.56 -27.67 29.34
C LYS A 512 -0.68 -28.56 29.35
N GLY A 513 -0.48 -29.85 29.11
CA GLY A 513 -1.56 -30.84 29.15
C GLY A 513 -2.15 -31.09 30.55
N ASP A 514 -1.41 -30.76 31.61
CA ASP A 514 -1.84 -30.88 33.01
C ASP A 514 -2.69 -29.69 33.50
N GLY A 515 -2.95 -28.71 32.63
CA GLY A 515 -3.72 -27.50 32.95
C GLY A 515 -2.92 -26.37 33.59
N THR A 516 -1.63 -26.55 33.85
CA THR A 516 -0.75 -25.50 34.36
C THR A 516 -0.09 -24.71 33.23
N THR A 517 0.35 -23.47 33.53
CA THR A 517 0.93 -22.56 32.54
C THR A 517 2.29 -22.02 32.96
N ALA A 518 3.08 -21.57 31.99
CA ALA A 518 4.29 -20.75 32.19
C ALA A 518 4.22 -19.50 31.29
N GLU A 519 4.93 -18.44 31.66
CA GLU A 519 4.92 -17.18 30.88
C GLU A 519 6.32 -16.61 30.65
N GLN A 520 6.48 -15.90 29.54
CA GLN A 520 7.70 -15.19 29.17
C GLN A 520 7.36 -13.87 28.48
N LYS A 521 8.14 -12.81 28.75
CA LYS A 521 8.04 -11.51 28.07
C LYS A 521 9.21 -11.31 27.13
N VAL A 522 8.96 -10.70 25.99
CA VAL A 522 9.95 -10.47 24.93
C VAL A 522 9.77 -9.08 24.35
N GLU A 523 10.87 -8.40 24.11
CA GLU A 523 10.93 -7.15 23.35
C GLU A 523 11.44 -7.45 21.94
N ILE A 524 10.78 -6.87 20.93
CA ILE A 524 11.02 -7.11 19.51
C ILE A 524 11.38 -5.75 18.87
N PRO A 525 12.66 -5.51 18.52
CA PRO A 525 13.09 -4.23 17.96
C PRO A 525 12.39 -3.87 16.64
N PRO A 526 12.38 -2.58 16.24
CA PRO A 526 11.86 -2.15 14.94
C PRO A 526 12.51 -2.89 13.77
N MET A 527 11.71 -3.27 12.77
CA MET A 527 12.17 -3.91 11.53
C MET A 527 13.06 -5.15 11.74
N GLN A 528 12.90 -5.84 12.88
CA GLN A 528 13.71 -6.99 13.27
C GLN A 528 12.85 -8.13 13.79
N ARG A 529 13.45 -9.32 13.88
CA ARG A 529 12.85 -10.44 14.59
C ARG A 529 13.57 -10.72 15.90
N SER A 530 12.87 -11.37 16.81
CA SER A 530 13.46 -11.95 18.02
C SER A 530 13.12 -13.42 18.08
N VAL A 531 14.11 -14.26 18.38
CA VAL A 531 13.96 -15.70 18.49
C VAL A 531 13.94 -16.10 19.96
N VAL A 532 12.89 -16.80 20.37
CA VAL A 532 12.71 -17.31 21.74
C VAL A 532 12.98 -18.80 21.76
N ALA A 533 14.02 -19.23 22.48
CA ALA A 533 14.26 -20.64 22.79
C ALA A 533 13.45 -21.05 24.04
N VAL A 534 12.44 -21.89 23.86
CA VAL A 534 11.43 -22.18 24.92
C VAL A 534 11.97 -23.12 26.01
N ASP A 535 12.94 -23.97 25.67
CA ASP A 535 13.60 -24.92 26.58
C ASP A 535 14.18 -24.25 27.83
N SER A 536 14.68 -23.02 27.70
CA SER A 536 15.23 -22.23 28.80
C SER A 536 14.21 -21.87 29.89
N VAL A 537 12.91 -21.84 29.57
CA VAL A 537 11.83 -21.43 30.48
C VAL A 537 10.89 -22.58 30.82
N LEU A 538 10.75 -23.56 29.93
CA LEU A 538 9.81 -24.66 30.08
C LEU A 538 10.44 -25.99 29.64
N PRO A 539 11.25 -26.66 30.47
CA PRO A 539 11.94 -27.89 30.09
C PRO A 539 11.06 -29.15 30.20
N GLY A 540 11.26 -30.11 29.29
CA GLY A 540 10.79 -31.49 29.43
C GLY A 540 9.28 -31.70 29.29
N VAL A 541 8.57 -30.89 28.50
CA VAL A 541 7.11 -30.98 28.43
C VAL A 541 6.55 -30.57 27.07
N GLY A 542 5.42 -31.17 26.68
CA GLY A 542 4.59 -30.74 25.56
C GLY A 542 3.61 -29.62 25.96
N PHE A 543 3.44 -28.63 25.10
CA PHE A 543 2.62 -27.45 25.36
C PHE A 543 1.99 -26.90 24.08
N GLY A 544 1.00 -26.03 24.25
CA GLY A 544 0.62 -25.04 23.23
C GLY A 544 0.99 -23.63 23.68
N THR A 545 0.98 -22.66 22.78
CA THR A 545 1.42 -21.30 23.06
C THR A 545 0.37 -20.29 22.63
N ARG A 546 0.17 -19.25 23.45
CA ARG A 546 -0.51 -18.01 23.08
C ARG A 546 0.49 -16.85 23.15
N VAL A 547 0.62 -16.09 22.07
CA VAL A 547 1.40 -14.84 22.03
C VAL A 547 0.43 -13.67 22.05
N ILE A 548 0.68 -12.66 22.89
CA ILE A 548 -0.05 -11.39 22.91
C ILE A 548 0.95 -10.24 22.81
N ALA A 549 0.92 -9.51 21.70
CA ALA A 549 1.80 -8.37 21.40
C ALA A 549 1.10 -7.01 21.61
N SER A 550 1.87 -6.00 21.98
CA SER A 550 1.39 -4.62 22.14
C SER A 550 1.01 -3.97 20.80
N GLN A 551 1.61 -4.40 19.70
CA GLN A 551 1.23 -4.02 18.33
C GLN A 551 1.28 -5.26 17.39
N PRO A 552 0.66 -5.21 16.19
CA PRO A 552 0.63 -6.36 15.28
C PRO A 552 2.03 -6.84 14.82
N ILE A 553 2.28 -8.14 14.92
CA ILE A 553 3.53 -8.81 14.50
C ILE A 553 3.22 -10.05 13.66
N VAL A 554 4.26 -10.71 13.15
CA VAL A 554 4.19 -12.12 12.70
C VAL A 554 4.82 -13.01 13.75
N ALA A 555 4.22 -14.16 14.02
CA ALA A 555 4.82 -15.20 14.85
C ALA A 555 4.86 -16.53 14.09
N GLU A 556 6.06 -17.10 13.97
CA GLU A 556 6.27 -18.45 13.45
C GLU A 556 6.93 -19.32 14.52
N ARG A 557 6.66 -20.62 14.46
CA ARG A 557 7.30 -21.62 15.32
C ARG A 557 8.18 -22.51 14.47
N THR A 558 9.44 -22.65 14.87
CA THR A 558 10.36 -23.66 14.37
C THR A 558 10.58 -24.71 15.43
N MET A 559 10.37 -25.98 15.09
CA MET A 559 10.69 -27.11 15.94
C MET A 559 11.83 -27.91 15.33
N ILE A 560 12.81 -28.29 16.15
CA ILE A 560 13.87 -29.22 15.79
C ILE A 560 13.76 -30.44 16.70
N PHE A 561 13.78 -31.65 16.14
CA PHE A 561 13.50 -32.87 16.87
C PHE A 561 14.23 -34.09 16.29
N GLY A 562 14.13 -35.22 16.98
CA GLY A 562 14.77 -36.48 16.61
C GLY A 562 16.02 -36.82 17.43
N PRO A 563 16.32 -38.12 17.61
CA PRO A 563 17.52 -38.58 18.29
C PRO A 563 18.80 -37.95 17.72
N GLY A 564 19.65 -37.40 18.58
CA GLY A 564 20.91 -36.76 18.19
C GLY A 564 20.77 -35.37 17.54
N SER A 565 19.56 -34.79 17.49
CA SER A 565 19.36 -33.43 16.96
C SER A 565 20.11 -32.37 17.76
N THR A 566 20.66 -31.39 17.05
CA THR A 566 21.32 -30.21 17.64
C THR A 566 20.35 -29.02 17.67
N THR A 567 20.85 -27.79 17.85
CA THR A 567 20.07 -26.55 17.72
C THR A 567 19.84 -26.13 16.26
N ASN A 568 20.46 -26.80 15.30
CA ASN A 568 20.40 -26.43 13.87
C ASN A 568 20.37 -27.64 12.91
N SER A 569 20.24 -28.85 13.41
CA SER A 569 20.21 -30.09 12.63
C SER A 569 19.32 -31.15 13.29
N GLY A 570 18.63 -31.94 12.47
CA GLY A 570 17.62 -32.91 12.90
C GLY A 570 16.33 -32.77 12.07
N GLY A 571 15.28 -33.49 12.47
CA GLY A 571 13.94 -33.26 11.94
C GLY A 571 13.52 -31.83 12.21
N VAL A 572 12.89 -31.17 11.23
CA VAL A 572 12.55 -29.75 11.32
C VAL A 572 11.14 -29.48 10.84
N HIS A 573 10.46 -28.56 11.51
CA HIS A 573 9.26 -28.00 10.94
C HIS A 573 9.08 -26.53 11.34
N THR A 574 8.70 -25.70 10.37
CA THR A 574 8.38 -24.28 10.59
C THR A 574 6.99 -23.96 10.06
N ALA A 575 6.17 -23.33 10.87
CA ALA A 575 4.86 -22.83 10.46
C ALA A 575 4.46 -21.54 11.21
N PRO A 576 3.64 -20.67 10.60
CA PRO A 576 3.01 -19.57 11.31
C PRO A 576 1.98 -20.08 12.32
N GLY A 577 1.78 -19.29 13.39
CA GLY A 577 0.67 -19.55 14.30
C GLY A 577 -0.68 -19.26 13.63
N VAL A 578 -1.78 -19.65 14.27
CA VAL A 578 -3.12 -19.21 13.86
C VAL A 578 -3.49 -17.91 14.56
N ALA A 579 -4.04 -16.96 13.82
CA ALA A 579 -4.42 -15.64 14.32
C ALA A 579 -5.77 -15.64 15.06
N GLN A 580 -6.65 -16.57 14.73
CA GLN A 580 -8.01 -16.65 15.23
C GLN A 580 -8.32 -18.07 15.67
N LEU A 581 -8.95 -18.17 16.83
CA LEU A 581 -9.55 -19.41 17.29
C LEU A 581 -10.84 -19.67 16.53
N ALA A 582 -11.18 -20.94 16.32
CA ALA A 582 -12.41 -21.32 15.65
C ALA A 582 -13.06 -22.54 16.29
N GLN A 583 -14.37 -22.65 16.07
CA GLN A 583 -15.16 -23.82 16.46
C GLN A 583 -15.07 -24.94 15.43
N ARG A 584 -14.53 -24.70 14.24
CA ARG A 584 -14.36 -25.73 13.22
C ARG A 584 -13.02 -25.60 12.50
N TRP A 585 -12.32 -26.72 12.35
CA TRP A 585 -11.03 -26.83 11.68
C TRP A 585 -11.01 -28.01 10.71
N TYR A 586 -10.22 -27.89 9.64
CA TYR A 586 -10.13 -28.87 8.57
C TYR A 586 -8.69 -29.20 8.21
N PHE A 587 -8.48 -30.45 7.81
CA PHE A 587 -7.24 -30.98 7.25
C PHE A 587 -7.58 -31.89 6.06
N ALA A 588 -6.82 -31.78 4.97
CA ALA A 588 -6.90 -32.65 3.81
C ALA A 588 -5.85 -33.77 3.84
N GLU A 589 -4.70 -33.50 4.45
CA GLU A 589 -3.63 -34.45 4.70
C GLU A 589 -3.79 -35.14 6.07
N GLY A 590 -3.24 -36.35 6.16
CA GLY A 590 -3.26 -37.20 7.34
C GLY A 590 -3.15 -38.67 6.94
N THR A 591 -2.27 -39.41 7.60
CA THR A 591 -2.17 -40.85 7.42
C THR A 591 -1.57 -41.52 8.66
N THR A 592 -2.08 -42.70 8.97
CA THR A 592 -1.50 -43.63 9.97
C THR A 592 -0.90 -44.87 9.32
N GLN A 593 -0.77 -44.87 7.99
CA GLN A 593 -0.05 -45.91 7.26
C GLN A 593 1.44 -45.86 7.61
N PRO A 594 2.12 -47.01 7.73
CA PRO A 594 3.57 -47.01 7.91
C PRO A 594 4.26 -46.18 6.82
N PRO A 595 5.27 -45.37 7.16
CA PRO A 595 5.95 -45.30 8.46
C PRO A 595 5.40 -44.22 9.42
N PHE A 596 4.23 -43.65 9.16
CA PHE A 596 3.75 -42.45 9.85
C PHE A 596 3.06 -42.74 11.19
N THR A 597 3.42 -41.93 12.19
CA THR A 597 2.62 -41.67 13.38
C THR A 597 1.98 -40.30 13.26
N MET A 598 0.70 -40.19 13.59
CA MET A 598 -0.09 -38.97 13.43
C MET A 598 -0.74 -38.58 14.75
N ALA A 599 -0.67 -37.30 15.08
CA ALA A 599 -1.39 -36.70 16.19
C ALA A 599 -2.22 -35.49 15.74
N VAL A 600 -3.38 -35.32 16.36
CA VAL A 600 -4.19 -34.10 16.28
C VAL A 600 -4.06 -33.34 17.59
N LEU A 601 -3.65 -32.08 17.50
CA LEU A 601 -3.32 -31.22 18.63
C LEU A 601 -4.43 -30.19 18.75
N VAL A 602 -5.02 -30.05 19.94
CA VAL A 602 -6.08 -29.07 20.21
C VAL A 602 -5.70 -28.23 21.43
N LEU A 603 -5.53 -26.93 21.21
CA LEU A 603 -5.29 -25.95 22.27
C LEU A 603 -6.60 -25.30 22.68
N ASN A 604 -6.92 -25.38 23.95
CA ASN A 604 -8.01 -24.65 24.58
C ASN A 604 -7.46 -23.48 25.42
N PRO A 605 -7.39 -22.26 24.86
CA PRO A 605 -6.95 -21.09 25.62
C PRO A 605 -8.06 -20.47 26.48
N ASN A 606 -9.26 -21.06 26.50
CA ASN A 606 -10.39 -20.55 27.26
C ASN A 606 -10.29 -20.92 28.74
N ALA A 607 -10.94 -20.13 29.60
CA ALA A 607 -11.06 -20.40 31.03
C ALA A 607 -12.09 -21.51 31.36
N GLN A 608 -12.70 -22.13 30.35
CA GLN A 608 -13.71 -23.19 30.49
C GLN A 608 -13.32 -24.39 29.62
N PRO A 609 -13.73 -25.62 29.97
CA PRO A 609 -13.50 -26.78 29.12
C PRO A 609 -14.14 -26.60 27.74
N ALA A 610 -13.48 -27.12 26.71
CA ALA A 610 -14.00 -27.18 25.34
C ALA A 610 -14.33 -28.63 24.98
N ASN A 611 -15.56 -28.90 24.55
CA ASN A 611 -15.98 -30.20 24.08
C ASN A 611 -15.75 -30.30 22.57
N VAL A 612 -14.91 -31.24 22.17
CA VAL A 612 -14.39 -31.35 20.80
C VAL A 612 -14.80 -32.70 20.21
N ALA A 613 -15.36 -32.69 19.01
CA ALA A 613 -15.58 -33.85 18.16
C ALA A 613 -14.57 -33.82 17.00
N VAL A 614 -13.80 -34.90 16.86
CA VAL A 614 -12.82 -35.08 15.79
C VAL A 614 -13.29 -36.20 14.87
N THR A 615 -13.55 -35.87 13.62
CA THR A 615 -14.04 -36.79 12.59
C THR A 615 -12.97 -37.05 11.55
N PHE A 616 -12.66 -38.32 11.32
CA PHE A 616 -11.70 -38.79 10.32
C PHE A 616 -12.46 -39.45 9.17
N SER A 617 -12.21 -39.03 7.93
CA SER A 617 -12.86 -39.59 6.73
C SER A 617 -11.87 -40.21 5.77
N ASN A 618 -12.23 -41.36 5.19
CA ASN A 618 -11.44 -42.04 4.16
C ASN A 618 -11.86 -41.63 2.73
N ALA A 619 -11.30 -42.28 1.71
CA ALA A 619 -11.58 -41.97 0.30
C ALA A 619 -13.00 -42.36 -0.15
N ASP A 620 -13.63 -43.31 0.53
CA ASP A 620 -14.99 -43.79 0.24
C ASP A 620 -16.08 -42.98 0.97
N GLY A 621 -15.69 -41.99 1.78
CA GLY A 621 -16.59 -41.19 2.60
C GLY A 621 -17.03 -41.87 3.91
N VAL A 622 -16.39 -42.98 4.28
CA VAL A 622 -16.59 -43.63 5.59
C VAL A 622 -15.85 -42.81 6.65
N SER A 623 -16.54 -42.51 7.75
CA SER A 623 -16.02 -41.66 8.82
C SER A 623 -16.04 -42.30 10.20
N LEU A 624 -15.06 -41.94 11.03
CA LEU A 624 -15.00 -42.24 12.46
C LEU A 624 -14.96 -40.92 13.26
N THR A 625 -15.85 -40.76 14.24
CA THR A 625 -15.84 -39.60 15.15
C THR A 625 -15.42 -40.00 16.57
N ARG A 626 -14.47 -39.26 17.14
CA ARG A 626 -14.07 -39.34 18.56
C ARG A 626 -14.44 -38.03 19.26
N ARG A 627 -14.79 -38.10 20.55
CA ARG A 627 -15.17 -36.93 21.36
C ARG A 627 -14.25 -36.79 22.56
N TYR A 628 -13.85 -35.57 22.85
CA TYR A 628 -12.91 -35.22 23.92
C TYR A 628 -13.40 -33.98 24.67
N ALA A 629 -13.07 -33.89 25.96
CA ALA A 629 -13.17 -32.66 26.73
C ALA A 629 -11.75 -32.14 26.95
N VAL A 630 -11.43 -30.98 26.38
CA VAL A 630 -10.14 -30.32 26.57
C VAL A 630 -10.26 -29.39 27.78
N PRO A 631 -9.47 -29.59 28.86
CA PRO A 631 -9.54 -28.74 30.05
C PRO A 631 -9.30 -27.25 29.75
N PRO A 632 -9.66 -26.33 30.66
CA PRO A 632 -9.29 -24.92 30.55
C PRO A 632 -7.79 -24.72 30.43
N THR A 633 -7.38 -23.72 29.65
CA THR A 633 -5.98 -23.25 29.55
C THR A 633 -4.96 -24.37 29.37
N SER A 634 -5.29 -25.35 28.52
CA SER A 634 -4.49 -26.56 28.32
C SER A 634 -4.46 -26.98 26.85
N ARG A 635 -3.55 -27.91 26.54
CA ARG A 635 -3.44 -28.59 25.25
C ARG A 635 -3.79 -30.06 25.40
N LEU A 636 -4.58 -30.59 24.46
CA LEU A 636 -4.75 -32.03 24.26
C LEU A 636 -3.98 -32.50 23.01
N ALA A 637 -3.24 -33.60 23.13
CA ALA A 637 -2.67 -34.33 21.99
C ALA A 637 -3.40 -35.66 21.82
N ILE A 638 -3.95 -35.90 20.64
CA ILE A 638 -4.74 -37.08 20.30
C ILE A 638 -3.89 -37.96 19.38
N ASN A 639 -3.41 -39.10 19.88
CA ASN A 639 -2.69 -40.08 19.08
C ASN A 639 -3.65 -40.86 18.16
N VAL A 640 -3.60 -40.60 16.86
CA VAL A 640 -4.57 -41.13 15.90
C VAL A 640 -4.33 -42.62 15.61
N ASN A 641 -3.07 -43.07 15.66
CA ASN A 641 -2.68 -44.46 15.40
C ASN A 641 -3.34 -45.46 16.36
N GLU A 642 -3.78 -45.03 17.55
CA GLU A 642 -4.44 -45.89 18.55
C GLU A 642 -5.84 -46.37 18.12
N PHE A 643 -6.49 -45.66 17.19
CA PHE A 643 -7.88 -45.98 16.82
C PHE A 643 -8.21 -45.85 15.33
N VAL A 644 -7.31 -45.30 14.51
CA VAL A 644 -7.35 -45.41 13.04
C VAL A 644 -6.05 -46.08 12.59
N PRO A 645 -5.99 -47.42 12.48
CA PRO A 645 -4.78 -48.09 12.05
C PRO A 645 -4.65 -48.10 10.52
N GLN A 646 -3.46 -47.74 10.02
CA GLN A 646 -3.04 -47.94 8.63
C GLN A 646 -3.95 -47.33 7.54
N LEU A 647 -4.40 -46.08 7.74
CA LEU A 647 -5.31 -45.43 6.81
C LEU A 647 -4.94 -43.97 6.54
N GLY A 648 -5.04 -43.56 5.27
CA GLY A 648 -5.05 -42.14 4.88
C GLY A 648 -6.40 -41.51 5.20
N VAL A 649 -6.38 -40.36 5.88
CA VAL A 649 -7.59 -39.69 6.38
C VAL A 649 -7.57 -38.19 6.10
N ALA A 650 -8.75 -37.61 5.91
CA ALA A 650 -8.99 -36.19 6.11
C ALA A 650 -9.61 -35.99 7.49
N THR A 651 -9.37 -34.84 8.12
CA THR A 651 -9.83 -34.57 9.49
C THR A 651 -10.71 -33.33 9.54
N VAL A 652 -11.84 -33.42 10.25
CA VAL A 652 -12.70 -32.29 10.62
C VAL A 652 -12.81 -32.25 12.14
N ILE A 653 -12.52 -31.10 12.73
CA ILE A 653 -12.64 -30.87 14.17
C ILE A 653 -13.78 -29.90 14.39
N GLU A 654 -14.71 -30.22 15.27
CA GLU A 654 -15.80 -29.37 15.71
C GLU A 654 -15.73 -29.18 17.22
N SER A 655 -15.89 -27.96 17.70
CA SER A 655 -15.79 -27.61 19.12
C SER A 655 -16.94 -26.70 19.52
N ASP A 656 -17.45 -26.87 20.74
CA ASP A 656 -18.46 -25.96 21.30
C ASP A 656 -17.90 -24.57 21.65
N ARG A 657 -16.57 -24.43 21.70
CA ARG A 657 -15.84 -23.19 21.96
C ARG A 657 -14.72 -22.98 20.94
N PRO A 658 -14.33 -21.73 20.66
CA PRO A 658 -13.16 -21.46 19.82
C PRO A 658 -11.88 -22.07 20.40
N VAL A 659 -11.21 -22.93 19.62
CA VAL A 659 -9.93 -23.57 19.92
C VAL A 659 -8.94 -23.32 18.78
N ALA A 660 -7.65 -23.60 18.98
CA ALA A 660 -6.67 -23.74 17.90
C ALA A 660 -6.36 -25.22 17.67
N ALA A 661 -6.11 -25.61 16.43
CA ALA A 661 -5.79 -27.00 16.10
C ALA A 661 -4.64 -27.11 15.09
N GLU A 662 -3.80 -28.13 15.29
CA GLU A 662 -2.71 -28.50 14.39
C GLU A 662 -2.67 -30.02 14.19
N ARG A 663 -2.05 -30.46 13.10
CA ARG A 663 -1.77 -31.88 12.82
C ARG A 663 -0.27 -32.09 12.83
N ALA A 664 0.21 -33.01 13.64
CA ALA A 664 1.60 -33.48 13.60
C ALA A 664 1.67 -34.87 12.95
N MET A 665 2.65 -35.08 12.08
CA MET A 665 3.05 -36.40 11.59
C MET A 665 4.54 -36.59 11.77
N TYR A 666 4.95 -37.71 12.35
CA TYR A 666 6.34 -38.09 12.56
C TYR A 666 6.61 -39.47 11.96
N TRP A 667 7.84 -39.71 11.52
CA TRP A 667 8.27 -41.03 11.06
C TRP A 667 9.77 -41.21 11.31
N ARG A 668 10.27 -42.43 11.07
CA ARG A 668 11.67 -42.82 11.37
C ARG A 668 12.08 -42.50 12.81
N ASP A 669 11.34 -43.05 13.77
CA ASP A 669 11.57 -42.85 15.20
C ASP A 669 11.63 -41.35 15.59
N THR A 670 10.72 -40.56 15.00
CA THR A 670 10.61 -39.11 15.21
C THR A 670 11.86 -38.34 14.75
N SER A 671 12.66 -38.90 13.85
CA SER A 671 13.82 -38.19 13.28
C SER A 671 13.43 -37.15 12.23
N VAL A 672 12.21 -37.24 11.70
CA VAL A 672 11.66 -36.36 10.66
C VAL A 672 10.15 -36.20 10.85
N GLY A 673 9.58 -35.08 10.39
CA GLY A 673 8.20 -34.76 10.73
C GLY A 673 7.65 -33.48 10.12
N THR A 674 6.33 -33.32 10.17
CA THR A 674 5.64 -32.09 9.76
C THR A 674 4.52 -31.74 10.73
N VAL A 675 4.30 -30.44 10.97
CA VAL A 675 3.29 -29.94 11.92
C VAL A 675 2.49 -28.79 11.31
N THR A 676 1.35 -29.10 10.70
CA THR A 676 0.59 -28.10 9.93
C THR A 676 -0.54 -27.49 10.77
N PRO A 677 -0.69 -26.15 10.84
CA PRO A 677 -1.85 -25.52 11.44
C PRO A 677 -3.09 -25.70 10.58
N GLY A 678 -4.22 -26.09 11.18
CA GLY A 678 -5.45 -26.34 10.44
C GLY A 678 -5.99 -25.09 9.74
N THR A 679 -6.85 -25.28 8.73
CA THR A 679 -7.62 -24.18 8.15
C THR A 679 -9.03 -24.12 8.73
N THR A 680 -9.57 -22.91 8.85
CA THR A 680 -10.96 -22.65 9.25
C THR A 680 -11.88 -22.44 8.05
N THR A 681 -11.30 -22.37 6.84
CA THR A 681 -12.00 -22.02 5.61
C THR A 681 -12.01 -23.16 4.61
N THR A 682 -13.13 -23.30 3.92
CA THR A 682 -13.28 -24.09 2.69
C THR A 682 -13.33 -23.12 1.51
N SER A 683 -12.75 -23.46 0.38
CA SER A 683 -12.79 -22.62 -0.83
C SER A 683 -13.02 -23.43 -2.10
N TYR A 684 -13.59 -22.77 -3.11
CA TYR A 684 -13.72 -23.30 -4.46
C TYR A 684 -12.39 -23.26 -5.21
N THR A 685 -11.47 -22.37 -4.85
CA THR A 685 -10.15 -22.27 -5.48
C THR A 685 -9.04 -22.27 -4.44
N TRP A 686 -8.03 -23.11 -4.64
CA TRP A 686 -6.80 -23.14 -3.85
C TRP A 686 -5.60 -23.05 -4.79
N ARG A 687 -4.56 -22.33 -4.38
CA ARG A 687 -3.37 -22.12 -5.21
C ARG A 687 -2.09 -22.41 -4.44
N PHE A 688 -1.12 -22.98 -5.14
CA PHE A 688 0.20 -23.34 -4.65
C PHE A 688 1.23 -22.65 -5.56
N ALA A 689 2.08 -21.81 -4.99
CA ALA A 689 3.13 -21.11 -5.72
C ALA A 689 4.41 -21.95 -5.86
N ASP A 690 4.60 -22.95 -5.01
CA ASP A 690 5.75 -23.84 -5.01
C ASP A 690 5.38 -25.31 -5.26
N GLY A 691 6.39 -26.11 -5.56
CA GLY A 691 6.29 -27.53 -5.88
C GLY A 691 7.53 -28.02 -6.62
N ARG A 692 7.81 -29.32 -6.54
CA ARG A 692 8.94 -29.97 -7.21
C ARG A 692 8.72 -31.48 -7.31
N THR A 693 9.10 -32.04 -8.45
CA THR A 693 9.12 -33.48 -8.74
C THR A 693 10.44 -33.95 -9.38
N SER A 694 11.46 -33.09 -9.40
CA SER A 694 12.84 -33.43 -9.81
C SER A 694 13.65 -33.97 -8.64
N ASP A 695 14.84 -34.54 -8.92
CA ASP A 695 15.86 -34.86 -7.92
C ASP A 695 15.37 -35.81 -6.79
N GLY A 696 14.41 -36.68 -7.12
CA GLY A 696 13.82 -37.64 -6.19
C GLY A 696 12.59 -37.14 -5.44
N PHE A 697 12.25 -35.84 -5.54
CA PHE A 697 11.12 -35.27 -4.83
C PHE A 697 9.79 -35.92 -5.24
N GLN A 698 9.00 -36.27 -4.24
CA GLN A 698 7.62 -36.72 -4.39
C GLN A 698 6.66 -35.67 -3.86
N GLU A 699 5.92 -35.08 -4.78
CA GLU A 699 4.83 -34.15 -4.47
C GLU A 699 3.47 -34.87 -4.53
N TYR A 700 2.63 -34.52 -3.57
CA TYR A 700 1.25 -34.96 -3.45
C TYR A 700 0.34 -33.76 -3.22
N LEU A 701 -0.77 -33.68 -3.96
CA LEU A 701 -1.88 -32.78 -3.62
C LEU A 701 -2.99 -33.57 -2.93
N LEU A 702 -3.53 -33.01 -1.86
CA LEU A 702 -4.47 -33.68 -0.98
C LEU A 702 -5.73 -32.85 -0.85
N PHE A 703 -6.87 -33.50 -1.04
CA PHE A 703 -8.17 -32.83 -1.03
C PHE A 703 -9.07 -33.43 0.04
N ASN A 704 -9.81 -32.57 0.73
CA ASN A 704 -10.92 -32.94 1.60
C ASN A 704 -12.19 -32.25 1.11
N ASN A 705 -13.21 -33.05 0.79
CA ASN A 705 -14.56 -32.59 0.52
C ASN A 705 -15.41 -32.76 1.78
N PRO A 706 -15.53 -31.73 2.63
CA PRO A 706 -16.35 -31.84 3.84
C PRO A 706 -17.86 -31.80 3.54
N SER A 707 -18.26 -31.44 2.31
CA SER A 707 -19.67 -31.40 1.93
C SER A 707 -20.22 -32.80 1.75
N LYS A 708 -21.54 -32.97 1.91
CA LYS A 708 -22.22 -34.24 1.61
C LYS A 708 -22.41 -34.48 0.11
N ASN A 709 -22.18 -33.46 -0.71
CA ASN A 709 -22.34 -33.53 -2.16
C ASN A 709 -21.05 -33.99 -2.82
N GLN A 710 -21.17 -34.58 -4.00
CA GLN A 710 -20.01 -34.88 -4.84
C GLN A 710 -19.32 -33.58 -5.28
N ALA A 711 -17.99 -33.56 -5.23
CA ALA A 711 -17.16 -32.47 -5.74
C ALA A 711 -16.42 -32.91 -7.01
N ARG A 712 -16.49 -32.13 -8.08
CA ARG A 712 -15.60 -32.25 -9.24
C ARG A 712 -14.47 -31.26 -9.04
N VAL A 713 -13.23 -31.74 -9.09
CA VAL A 713 -12.03 -30.95 -8.87
C VAL A 713 -11.20 -30.97 -10.14
N THR A 714 -10.79 -29.79 -10.59
CA THR A 714 -9.86 -29.57 -11.69
C THR A 714 -8.59 -28.94 -11.14
N VAL A 715 -7.43 -29.44 -11.55
CA VAL A 715 -6.13 -28.90 -11.14
C VAL A 715 -5.37 -28.47 -12.39
N ASP A 716 -5.11 -27.17 -12.49
CA ASP A 716 -4.28 -26.57 -13.53
C ASP A 716 -2.86 -26.38 -13.00
N PHE A 717 -1.89 -26.96 -13.70
CA PHE A 717 -0.47 -26.89 -13.36
C PHE A 717 0.25 -25.93 -14.31
N VAL A 718 1.24 -25.21 -13.78
CA VAL A 718 2.29 -24.54 -14.59
C VAL A 718 3.60 -25.29 -14.33
N LEU A 719 4.18 -25.86 -15.39
CA LEU A 719 5.38 -26.68 -15.34
C LEU A 719 6.65 -25.84 -15.43
N ALA A 720 7.81 -26.48 -15.27
CA ALA A 720 9.10 -25.78 -15.19
C ALA A 720 9.49 -25.01 -16.47
N ASP A 721 8.97 -25.41 -17.63
CA ASP A 721 9.18 -24.75 -18.92
C ASP A 721 8.11 -23.68 -19.24
N GLY A 722 7.18 -23.44 -18.31
CA GLY A 722 6.06 -22.51 -18.48
C GLY A 722 4.86 -23.09 -19.22
N SER A 723 4.92 -24.35 -19.68
CA SER A 723 3.76 -25.03 -20.24
C SER A 723 2.70 -25.30 -19.17
N THR A 724 1.44 -25.47 -19.60
CA THR A 724 0.32 -25.76 -18.69
C THR A 724 -0.22 -27.17 -18.92
N ALA A 725 -0.69 -27.80 -17.85
CA ALA A 725 -1.33 -29.10 -17.90
C ALA A 725 -2.51 -29.17 -16.94
N GLN A 726 -3.49 -30.03 -17.20
CA GLN A 726 -4.71 -30.11 -16.39
C GLN A 726 -5.02 -31.55 -15.97
N GLN A 727 -5.52 -31.71 -14.75
CA GLN A 727 -6.01 -32.98 -14.22
C GLN A 727 -7.40 -32.82 -13.60
N GLY A 728 -8.20 -33.88 -13.63
CA GLY A 728 -9.55 -33.89 -13.07
C GLY A 728 -9.77 -35.07 -12.13
N VAL A 729 -10.50 -34.84 -11.04
CA VAL A 729 -10.96 -35.90 -10.13
C VAL A 729 -12.39 -35.65 -9.68
N VAL A 730 -13.14 -36.73 -9.46
CA VAL A 730 -14.48 -36.69 -8.88
C VAL A 730 -14.42 -37.31 -7.48
N MET A 731 -14.76 -36.52 -6.47
CA MET A 731 -14.74 -36.94 -5.07
C MET A 731 -16.17 -37.15 -4.56
N PRO A 732 -16.48 -38.31 -3.93
CA PRO A 732 -17.70 -38.48 -3.16
C PRO A 732 -17.90 -37.38 -2.09
N GLY A 733 -19.10 -37.31 -1.52
CA GLY A 733 -19.34 -36.49 -0.34
C GLY A 733 -18.57 -37.01 0.87
N SER A 734 -18.13 -36.10 1.73
CA SER A 734 -17.46 -36.41 3.01
C SER A 734 -16.20 -37.26 2.86
N SER A 735 -15.50 -37.15 1.72
CA SER A 735 -14.36 -37.98 1.38
C SER A 735 -13.06 -37.18 1.17
N ARG A 736 -11.95 -37.93 1.09
CA ARG A 736 -10.63 -37.39 0.74
C ARG A 736 -10.13 -37.90 -0.61
N TYR A 737 -9.12 -37.23 -1.16
CA TYR A 737 -8.37 -37.70 -2.32
C TYR A 737 -6.88 -37.33 -2.22
N THR A 738 -6.01 -38.17 -2.78
CA THR A 738 -4.57 -37.92 -2.90
C THR A 738 -4.15 -38.05 -4.36
N MET A 739 -3.57 -36.99 -4.90
CA MET A 739 -3.00 -36.93 -6.25
C MET A 739 -1.49 -37.02 -6.17
N ALA A 740 -0.88 -38.07 -6.72
CA ALA A 740 0.57 -38.23 -6.79
C ALA A 740 1.15 -37.42 -7.97
N VAL A 741 1.42 -36.13 -7.75
CA VAL A 741 1.87 -35.19 -8.81
C VAL A 741 3.16 -35.64 -9.47
N HIS A 742 4.11 -36.17 -8.69
CA HIS A 742 5.40 -36.67 -9.20
C HIS A 742 5.28 -37.84 -10.19
N GLN A 743 4.19 -38.61 -10.16
CA GLN A 743 3.93 -39.67 -11.14
C GLN A 743 3.33 -39.10 -12.44
N LEU A 744 2.52 -38.04 -12.32
CA LEU A 744 1.86 -37.39 -13.45
C LEU A 744 2.84 -36.52 -14.24
N TYR A 745 3.70 -35.78 -13.53
CA TYR A 745 4.66 -34.84 -14.09
C TYR A 745 6.03 -35.07 -13.46
N PRO A 746 6.80 -36.10 -13.87
CA PRO A 746 8.12 -36.36 -13.32
C PRO A 746 9.14 -35.31 -13.76
N GLY A 747 10.17 -35.08 -12.95
CA GLY A 747 11.35 -34.29 -13.33
C GLY A 747 11.17 -32.77 -13.34
N GLN A 748 10.08 -32.25 -12.77
CA GLN A 748 9.82 -30.81 -12.73
C GLN A 748 10.60 -30.16 -11.59
N ARG A 749 11.55 -29.28 -11.94
CA ARG A 749 12.34 -28.51 -10.96
C ARG A 749 11.52 -27.47 -10.20
N ALA A 750 10.40 -27.07 -10.79
CA ALA A 750 9.39 -26.18 -10.27
C ALA A 750 8.04 -26.58 -10.85
N ILE A 751 7.01 -26.58 -10.02
CA ILE A 751 5.62 -26.76 -10.46
C ILE A 751 4.71 -25.93 -9.55
N SER A 752 3.74 -25.24 -10.12
CA SER A 752 2.65 -24.59 -9.37
C SER A 752 1.32 -25.25 -9.73
N ALA A 753 0.33 -25.11 -8.84
CA ALA A 753 -0.99 -25.70 -9.04
C ALA A 753 -2.10 -24.73 -8.65
N THR A 754 -3.14 -24.66 -9.48
CA THR A 754 -4.43 -24.03 -9.16
C THR A 754 -5.52 -25.08 -9.16
N VAL A 755 -6.07 -25.36 -7.98
CA VAL A 755 -7.15 -26.31 -7.75
C VAL A 755 -8.48 -25.56 -7.79
N ARG A 756 -9.43 -25.99 -8.62
CA ARG A 756 -10.79 -25.48 -8.73
C ARG A 756 -11.79 -26.59 -8.47
N ALA A 757 -12.84 -26.33 -7.71
CA ALA A 757 -13.83 -27.34 -7.35
C ALA A 757 -15.27 -26.86 -7.54
N THR A 758 -16.20 -27.79 -7.74
CA THR A 758 -17.64 -27.49 -7.82
C THR A 758 -18.32 -27.41 -6.45
N GLN A 759 -17.62 -27.79 -5.38
CA GLN A 759 -18.02 -27.63 -3.99
C GLN A 759 -16.83 -26.98 -3.25
N PRO A 760 -17.06 -26.25 -2.15
CA PRO A 760 -15.96 -25.70 -1.38
C PRO A 760 -15.21 -26.84 -0.66
N ILE A 761 -13.94 -27.02 -1.00
CA ILE A 761 -13.05 -28.07 -0.47
C ILE A 761 -11.91 -27.48 0.33
N ILE A 762 -11.04 -28.35 0.85
CA ILE A 762 -9.73 -28.01 1.40
C ILE A 762 -8.66 -28.66 0.53
N ALA A 763 -7.56 -27.95 0.29
CA ALA A 763 -6.40 -28.49 -0.42
C ALA A 763 -5.09 -28.26 0.36
N GLU A 764 -4.29 -29.33 0.47
CA GLU A 764 -2.93 -29.31 1.01
C GLU A 764 -1.93 -29.89 -0.03
N ARG A 765 -0.66 -29.52 0.11
CA ARG A 765 0.48 -30.12 -0.59
C ARG A 765 1.37 -30.80 0.42
N SER A 766 1.79 -32.03 0.14
CA SER A 766 2.88 -32.70 0.82
C SER A 766 4.04 -32.92 -0.13
N LEU A 767 5.24 -32.58 0.32
CA LEU A 767 6.48 -32.68 -0.44
C LEU A 767 7.49 -33.49 0.36
N PHE A 768 8.08 -34.51 -0.27
CA PHE A 768 9.11 -35.36 0.33
C PHE A 768 10.34 -35.40 -0.59
N PRO A 769 11.59 -35.28 -0.09
CA PRO A 769 12.78 -35.36 -0.93
C PRO A 769 13.03 -36.73 -1.58
N SER A 770 12.42 -37.80 -1.06
CA SER A 770 12.36 -39.15 -1.62
C SER A 770 11.10 -39.85 -1.12
N ALA A 771 10.83 -41.10 -1.52
CA ALA A 771 9.63 -41.79 -1.03
C ALA A 771 9.67 -41.88 0.52
N PRO A 772 8.56 -41.60 1.23
CA PRO A 772 8.56 -41.62 2.70
C PRO A 772 8.93 -42.98 3.30
N THR A 773 8.67 -44.07 2.56
CA THR A 773 9.02 -45.44 2.94
C THR A 773 10.50 -45.76 2.77
N ASP A 774 11.27 -44.93 2.05
CA ASP A 774 12.68 -45.18 1.81
C ASP A 774 13.49 -44.94 3.09
N ALA A 775 14.40 -45.85 3.42
CA ALA A 775 15.35 -45.68 4.52
C ALA A 775 16.32 -44.50 4.30
N GLY A 776 16.39 -43.94 3.09
CA GLY A 776 17.14 -42.72 2.77
C GLY A 776 16.33 -41.43 2.87
N ASN A 777 15.02 -41.49 3.14
CA ASN A 777 14.18 -40.30 3.24
C ASN A 777 14.69 -39.40 4.37
N ARG A 778 15.05 -38.17 3.98
CA ARG A 778 15.49 -37.09 4.85
C ARG A 778 14.34 -36.13 5.14
N GLY A 779 13.13 -36.64 5.30
CA GLY A 779 11.99 -35.87 5.80
C GLY A 779 10.97 -35.41 4.77
N GLY A 780 10.22 -34.36 5.09
CA GLY A 780 9.03 -33.97 4.33
C GLY A 780 8.17 -32.92 5.00
N ALA A 781 7.37 -32.23 4.19
CA ALA A 781 6.63 -31.06 4.63
C ALA A 781 5.23 -31.00 4.02
N SER A 782 4.23 -30.72 4.87
CA SER A 782 2.83 -30.52 4.48
C SER A 782 2.39 -29.08 4.72
N THR A 783 1.69 -28.49 3.76
CA THR A 783 1.19 -27.12 3.86
C THR A 783 -0.13 -26.92 3.11
N PHE A 784 -0.94 -25.96 3.55
CA PHE A 784 -2.17 -25.59 2.87
C PHE A 784 -1.87 -24.75 1.62
N GLY A 785 -2.69 -24.93 0.59
CA GLY A 785 -2.75 -23.94 -0.48
C GLY A 785 -3.28 -22.61 0.05
N VAL A 786 -3.12 -21.54 -0.72
CA VAL A 786 -3.76 -20.27 -0.42
C VAL A 786 -5.16 -20.27 -1.05
N PRO A 787 -6.24 -20.14 -0.25
CA PRO A 787 -7.59 -20.07 -0.78
C PRO A 787 -7.85 -18.73 -1.46
N GLU A 788 -8.52 -18.73 -2.60
CA GLU A 788 -9.14 -17.52 -3.17
C GLU A 788 -10.32 -17.14 -2.29
N ARG A 789 -10.39 -15.86 -1.90
CA ARG A 789 -11.45 -15.30 -1.06
C ARG A 789 -12.47 -14.54 -1.88
#